data_AF-A0A0T6AY78-F1
#
_entry.id   AF-A0A0T6AY78-F1
#
_cell.length_a   1.000
_cell.length_b   1.000
_cell.length_c   1.000
_cell.angle_alpha   90.00
_cell.angle_beta   90.00
_cell.angle_gamma   90.00
#
_symmetry.space_group_name_H-M   'P 1'
#
loop_
_entity.id
_entity.type
_entity.pdbx_description
1 polymer ?
#
loop_
_entity_poly.entity_id
_entity_poly.type
_entity_poly.pdbx_seq_one_letter_code
_entity_poly.pdbx_strand_id
1 'polypeptide(L)'
;MPLLKKKALEKKALPEGLKDDEEVFHCEMTNEIFRDYDEFAERTILCNSMVWTCAMTGRSNLTYVEALQSEENARKSLKDFPLELRIPVLYLASKTKRSSFADMADDIFSFTKERYFVGENVEASFSGNKWREYHVLQVMCPSADELKNLPRVNGNSTDKSFFPPALVYKYDLEQLDNDDDDVIEKMIADFTQIRRKKGTYTREKSKLFLKQYVEQNAEGTWCIKDSVLETFGVNKIKFDQIFDGPLPEFEISKKTKTPVNGKKVRQETLAKYLSKNNILEGKEQKNNLLDEMRKRQLEFKKNKEELKVKTAEEKLAEKQKKREENLKAAHLYKEWFKTKDDLELEDQKKMPDLTLVKTSIPEHYYGDVFMILEFVNSFSKILATKDFFPGGVTLDIMERALTEKEVAGPLVDIIQMLLNAIFALQEEEATQTKTYTDFVKDLKRIPDEPNIEDYIKFATWSLQWPKWYHGVELSKLPMYSLTVSEILRLHFLSSGARINEVGSRWRFQQRGGYTHEDDPGLHLRLTDPQLLYLLSVYNVVELNTDDKLKILNCLISQLLTYADVRDIIEERLESVKQNKLDLKTAQFAEKKRCAEVVLAKSKIKIEMDIESRIATLELEKIQKESSKHQAEFEKKVEKLIKS
;
A
#
# COMPACT_ATOMS: atom_id res chain seq x y z
N MET A 1 -7.62 21.38 -12.50
CA MET A 1 -8.98 21.55 -11.99
C MET A 1 -9.92 20.86 -12.96
N PRO A 2 -10.86 20.05 -12.46
CA PRO A 2 -11.83 19.33 -13.26
C PRO A 2 -12.60 20.23 -14.21
N LEU A 3 -12.93 19.70 -15.39
CA LEU A 3 -13.64 20.42 -16.43
C LEU A 3 -15.12 20.02 -16.43
N LEU A 4 -15.99 21.01 -16.33
CA LEU A 4 -17.42 20.88 -16.59
C LEU A 4 -17.69 21.33 -18.03
N LYS A 5 -18.19 20.44 -18.90
CA LYS A 5 -18.44 20.74 -20.33
C LYS A 5 -17.23 21.41 -21.03
N LYS A 6 -16.01 20.94 -20.74
CA LYS A 6 -14.72 21.45 -21.25
C LYS A 6 -14.29 22.84 -20.75
N LYS A 7 -14.94 23.40 -19.72
CA LYS A 7 -14.51 24.62 -19.03
C LYS A 7 -14.16 24.31 -17.58
N ALA A 8 -13.18 25.03 -17.02
CA ALA A 8 -12.85 24.92 -15.61
C ALA A 8 -14.04 25.42 -14.75
N LEU A 9 -14.26 24.79 -13.61
CA LEU A 9 -15.25 25.27 -12.64
C LEU A 9 -14.87 26.66 -12.14
N GLU A 10 -15.78 27.61 -12.29
CA GLU A 10 -15.70 28.92 -11.65
C GLU A 10 -16.29 28.80 -10.24
N LYS A 11 -15.45 29.00 -9.23
CA LYS A 11 -15.89 29.01 -7.83
C LYS A 11 -16.66 30.31 -7.55
N LYS A 12 -17.77 30.21 -6.82
CA LYS A 12 -18.45 31.39 -6.26
C LYS A 12 -17.48 32.07 -5.28
N ALA A 13 -17.43 33.40 -5.35
CA ALA A 13 -16.68 34.20 -4.39
C ALA A 13 -17.32 34.05 -3.00
N LEU A 14 -16.52 34.30 -1.96
CA LEU A 14 -17.02 34.32 -0.59
C LEU A 14 -18.17 35.34 -0.47
N PRO A 15 -19.30 34.98 0.17
CA PRO A 15 -20.38 35.93 0.40
C PRO A 15 -19.88 37.16 1.17
N GLU A 16 -20.25 38.36 0.71
CA GLU A 16 -19.82 39.61 1.36
C GLU A 16 -20.45 39.76 2.77
N GLY A 17 -19.62 40.17 3.73
CA GLY A 17 -20.05 40.48 5.10
C GLY A 17 -20.40 39.26 5.96
N LEU A 18 -19.69 38.14 5.81
CA LEU A 18 -19.80 37.00 6.72
C LEU A 18 -19.34 37.42 8.13
N LYS A 19 -20.12 37.11 9.16
CA LYS A 19 -19.70 37.24 10.56
C LYS A 19 -19.09 35.93 11.04
N ASP A 20 -18.16 35.99 11.99
CA ASP A 20 -17.43 34.81 12.49
C ASP A 20 -18.35 33.76 13.15
N ASP A 21 -19.51 34.21 13.63
CA ASP A 21 -20.55 33.45 14.33
C ASP A 21 -21.81 33.17 13.47
N GLU A 22 -21.74 33.39 12.16
CA GLU A 22 -22.85 33.11 11.23
C GLU A 22 -22.88 31.63 10.78
N GLU A 23 -24.00 30.95 10.97
CA GLU A 23 -24.22 29.59 10.46
C GLU A 23 -24.32 29.59 8.93
N VAL A 24 -23.50 28.79 8.27
CA VAL A 24 -23.42 28.71 6.80
C VAL A 24 -23.30 27.26 6.33
N PHE A 25 -23.71 26.99 5.10
CA PHE A 25 -23.54 25.69 4.45
C PHE A 25 -22.20 25.65 3.71
N HIS A 26 -21.32 24.73 4.11
CA HIS A 26 -20.00 24.55 3.52
C HIS A 26 -19.97 23.33 2.61
N CYS A 27 -19.56 23.52 1.35
CA CYS A 27 -19.28 22.42 0.43
C CYS A 27 -17.81 22.02 0.54
N GLU A 28 -17.53 20.95 1.27
CA GLU A 28 -16.17 20.42 1.50
C GLU A 28 -15.42 20.13 0.19
N MET A 29 -16.13 19.65 -0.85
CA MET A 29 -15.52 19.24 -2.12
C MET A 29 -14.91 20.43 -2.88
N THR A 30 -15.65 21.54 -3.00
CA THR A 30 -15.21 22.72 -3.76
C THR A 30 -14.59 23.80 -2.87
N ASN A 31 -14.73 23.65 -1.55
CA ASN A 31 -14.40 24.62 -0.51
C ASN A 31 -15.13 25.96 -0.71
N GLU A 32 -16.44 25.88 -1.01
CA GLU A 32 -17.32 27.04 -1.19
C GLU A 32 -18.29 27.16 -0.01
N ILE A 33 -18.70 28.38 0.30
CA ILE A 33 -19.62 28.72 1.39
C ILE A 33 -20.90 29.28 0.81
N PHE A 34 -22.05 28.80 1.30
CA PHE A 34 -23.39 29.18 0.88
C PHE A 34 -24.22 29.60 2.09
N ARG A 35 -24.98 30.69 1.98
CA ARG A 35 -25.98 31.09 2.99
C ARG A 35 -27.31 30.37 2.79
N ASP A 36 -27.61 30.03 1.54
CA ASP A 36 -28.87 29.41 1.14
C ASP A 36 -28.70 27.90 0.93
N TYR A 37 -29.67 27.13 1.44
CA TYR A 37 -29.64 25.67 1.36
C TYR A 37 -29.84 25.17 -0.07
N ASP A 38 -30.72 25.82 -0.85
CA ASP A 38 -31.03 25.37 -2.21
C ASP A 38 -29.80 25.55 -3.11
N GLU A 39 -29.07 26.68 -3.00
CA GLU A 39 -27.80 26.87 -3.71
C GLU A 39 -26.72 25.84 -3.33
N PHE A 40 -26.65 25.48 -2.04
CA PHE A 40 -25.76 24.43 -1.55
C PHE A 40 -26.13 23.05 -2.10
N ALA A 41 -27.43 22.72 -2.09
CA ALA A 41 -27.95 21.45 -2.59
C ALA A 41 -27.70 21.31 -4.10
N GLU A 42 -27.98 22.35 -4.90
CA GLU A 42 -27.67 22.37 -6.34
C GLU A 42 -26.18 22.16 -6.61
N ARG A 43 -25.31 22.83 -5.84
CA ARG A 43 -23.85 22.67 -5.97
C ARG A 43 -23.42 21.24 -5.64
N THR A 44 -23.95 20.67 -4.57
CA THR A 44 -23.62 19.32 -4.11
C THR A 44 -24.08 18.28 -5.14
N ILE A 45 -25.29 18.42 -5.70
CA ILE A 45 -25.82 17.56 -6.76
C ILE A 45 -24.94 17.66 -8.02
N LEU A 46 -24.53 18.87 -8.41
CA LEU A 46 -23.64 19.07 -9.57
C LEU A 46 -22.28 18.38 -9.37
N CYS A 47 -21.67 18.52 -8.19
CA CYS A 47 -20.39 17.88 -7.87
C CYS A 47 -20.49 16.35 -7.84
N ASN A 48 -21.62 15.80 -7.39
CA ASN A 48 -21.89 14.35 -7.35
C ASN A 48 -22.40 13.78 -8.68
N SER A 49 -22.76 14.62 -9.64
CA SER A 49 -23.18 14.16 -10.97
C SER A 49 -21.98 13.76 -11.84
N MET A 50 -22.15 12.71 -12.65
CA MET A 50 -21.11 12.18 -13.56
C MET A 50 -20.94 13.03 -14.84
N VAL A 51 -20.73 14.34 -14.68
CA VAL A 51 -20.62 15.30 -15.80
C VAL A 51 -19.21 15.89 -15.94
N TRP A 52 -18.28 15.48 -15.07
CA TRP A 52 -16.95 16.03 -14.98
C TRP A 52 -15.97 15.29 -15.88
N THR A 53 -14.98 16.04 -16.37
CA THR A 53 -13.87 15.52 -17.16
C THR A 53 -12.56 15.91 -16.51
N CYS A 54 -11.67 14.96 -16.31
CA CYS A 54 -10.33 15.22 -15.79
C CYS A 54 -9.52 16.05 -16.80
N ALA A 55 -9.00 17.21 -16.41
CA ALA A 55 -8.23 18.07 -17.33
C ALA A 55 -6.94 17.38 -17.80
N MET A 56 -6.28 16.64 -16.90
CA MET A 56 -5.01 15.97 -17.17
C MET A 56 -5.20 14.74 -18.06
N THR A 57 -6.05 13.79 -17.66
CA THR A 57 -6.23 12.52 -18.40
C THR A 57 -7.21 12.65 -19.56
N GLY A 58 -8.19 13.55 -19.47
CA GLY A 58 -9.27 13.70 -20.45
C GLY A 58 -10.38 12.65 -20.33
N ARG A 59 -10.36 11.83 -19.27
CA ARG A 59 -11.46 10.91 -18.93
C ARG A 59 -12.69 11.72 -18.57
N SER A 60 -13.82 11.42 -19.20
CA SER A 60 -15.12 12.05 -18.99
C SER A 60 -16.05 11.13 -18.19
N ASN A 61 -17.24 11.62 -17.83
CA ASN A 61 -18.24 10.93 -17.01
C ASN A 61 -17.75 10.59 -15.59
N LEU A 62 -17.00 11.52 -14.99
CA LEU A 62 -16.54 11.40 -13.60
C LEU A 62 -17.39 12.33 -12.71
N THR A 63 -17.43 12.04 -11.43
CA THR A 63 -17.81 13.02 -10.40
C THR A 63 -16.67 14.03 -10.19
N TYR A 64 -16.96 15.14 -9.49
CA TYR A 64 -15.94 16.17 -9.24
C TYR A 64 -14.75 15.62 -8.44
N VAL A 65 -15.02 14.79 -7.42
CA VAL A 65 -14.01 14.16 -6.57
C VAL A 65 -13.17 13.14 -7.35
N GLU A 66 -13.82 12.27 -8.13
CA GLU A 66 -13.10 11.31 -8.98
C GLU A 66 -12.23 12.01 -10.04
N ALA A 67 -12.71 13.12 -10.59
CA ALA A 67 -11.92 13.92 -11.52
C ALA A 67 -10.69 14.53 -10.83
N LEU A 68 -10.81 15.05 -9.60
CA LEU A 68 -9.68 15.53 -8.80
C LEU A 68 -8.68 14.41 -8.49
N GLN A 69 -9.16 13.25 -8.06
CA GLN A 69 -8.31 12.09 -7.79
C GLN A 69 -7.60 11.60 -9.05
N SER A 70 -8.28 11.63 -10.21
CA SER A 70 -7.69 11.34 -11.50
C SER A 70 -6.59 12.35 -11.88
N GLU A 71 -6.77 13.64 -11.58
CA GLU A 71 -5.74 14.67 -11.79
C GLU A 71 -4.54 14.50 -10.85
N GLU A 72 -4.76 14.15 -9.59
CA GLU A 72 -3.70 13.89 -8.61
C GLU A 72 -2.87 12.67 -9.01
N ASN A 73 -3.53 11.57 -9.34
CA ASN A 73 -2.87 10.34 -9.80
C ASN A 73 -2.08 10.60 -11.09
N ALA A 74 -2.65 11.37 -12.03
CA ALA A 74 -1.94 11.80 -13.23
C ALA A 74 -0.68 12.62 -12.89
N ARG A 75 -0.75 13.54 -11.93
CA ARG A 75 0.40 14.35 -11.51
C ARG A 75 1.50 13.49 -10.87
N LYS A 76 1.12 12.51 -10.04
CA LYS A 76 2.06 11.54 -9.47
C LYS A 76 2.73 10.69 -10.56
N SER A 77 1.95 10.17 -11.52
CA SER A 77 2.48 9.40 -12.65
C SER A 77 3.42 10.22 -13.56
N LEU A 78 3.19 11.53 -13.70
CA LEU A 78 4.09 12.42 -14.44
C LEU A 78 5.40 12.70 -13.69
N LYS A 79 5.37 12.79 -12.36
CA LYS A 79 6.59 12.91 -11.53
C LYS A 79 7.48 11.68 -11.65
N ASP A 80 6.84 10.51 -11.73
CA ASP A 80 7.48 9.18 -11.87
C ASP A 80 7.83 8.82 -13.33
N PHE A 81 7.67 9.76 -14.28
CA PHE A 81 8.06 9.50 -15.67
C PHE A 81 9.59 9.58 -15.83
N PRO A 82 10.24 8.53 -16.36
CA PRO A 82 11.71 8.44 -16.46
C PRO A 82 12.30 9.62 -17.22
N LEU A 83 13.30 10.26 -16.62
CA LEU A 83 13.94 11.47 -17.15
C LEU A 83 14.63 11.20 -18.48
N GLU A 84 15.21 10.01 -18.60
CA GLU A 84 15.98 9.48 -19.73
C GLU A 84 15.09 9.34 -20.98
N LEU A 85 13.81 9.02 -20.81
CA LEU A 85 12.87 8.85 -21.92
C LEU A 85 12.19 10.15 -22.37
N ARG A 86 12.32 11.26 -21.62
CA ARG A 86 11.64 12.53 -21.96
C ARG A 86 12.11 13.05 -23.31
N ILE A 87 13.42 13.13 -23.51
CA ILE A 87 14.01 13.65 -24.74
C ILE A 87 13.72 12.73 -25.94
N PRO A 88 13.95 11.40 -25.88
CA PRO A 88 13.61 10.49 -26.97
C PRO A 88 12.13 10.54 -27.36
N VAL A 89 11.22 10.51 -26.37
CA VAL A 89 9.76 10.53 -26.61
C VAL A 89 9.31 11.86 -27.24
N LEU A 90 9.85 13.00 -26.77
CA LEU A 90 9.61 14.29 -27.41
C LEU A 90 10.26 14.36 -28.81
N TYR A 91 11.46 13.83 -29.00
CA TYR A 91 12.09 13.83 -30.32
C TYR A 91 11.23 13.06 -31.34
N LEU A 92 10.75 11.88 -30.98
CA LEU A 92 9.86 11.08 -31.84
C LEU A 92 8.53 11.78 -32.11
N ALA A 93 7.94 12.43 -31.10
CA ALA A 93 6.73 13.24 -31.25
C ALA A 93 6.90 14.36 -32.28
N SER A 94 8.11 14.93 -32.42
CA SER A 94 8.40 15.99 -33.42
C SER A 94 8.39 15.47 -34.86
N LYS A 95 8.52 14.15 -35.05
CA LYS A 95 8.62 13.50 -36.37
C LYS A 95 7.30 12.87 -36.81
N THR A 96 6.37 12.61 -35.90
CA THR A 96 5.04 12.09 -36.24
C THR A 96 4.18 13.14 -36.96
N LYS A 97 3.33 12.69 -37.90
CA LYS A 97 2.36 13.54 -38.62
C LYS A 97 0.95 12.94 -38.57
N ARG A 98 0.41 12.79 -37.35
CA ARG A 98 -0.92 12.21 -37.10
C ARG A 98 -1.96 13.29 -36.77
N SER A 99 -3.18 13.11 -37.28
CA SER A 99 -4.33 13.99 -36.96
C SER A 99 -5.05 13.59 -35.66
N SER A 100 -4.92 12.33 -35.24
CA SER A 100 -5.44 11.81 -33.97
C SER A 100 -4.33 11.73 -32.92
N PHE A 101 -4.60 12.26 -31.73
CA PHE A 101 -3.68 12.17 -30.59
C PHE A 101 -3.47 10.71 -30.13
N ALA A 102 -4.51 9.89 -30.20
CA ALA A 102 -4.42 8.49 -29.79
C ALA A 102 -3.43 7.72 -30.69
N ASP A 103 -3.52 7.94 -32.00
CA ASP A 103 -2.66 7.27 -32.98
C ASP A 103 -1.20 7.73 -32.85
N MET A 104 -0.99 9.04 -32.61
CA MET A 104 0.33 9.61 -32.33
C MET A 104 0.98 8.97 -31.10
N ALA A 105 0.23 8.91 -29.99
CA ALA A 105 0.72 8.33 -28.74
C ALA A 105 1.01 6.82 -28.89
N ASP A 106 0.19 6.10 -29.66
CA ASP A 106 0.38 4.67 -29.90
C ASP A 106 1.58 4.37 -30.80
N ASP A 107 1.83 5.19 -31.83
CA ASP A 107 3.01 5.08 -32.68
C ASP A 107 4.30 5.24 -31.87
N ILE A 108 4.36 6.31 -31.05
CA ILE A 108 5.52 6.60 -30.22
C ILE A 108 5.71 5.52 -29.17
N PHE A 109 4.63 5.09 -28.51
CA PHE A 109 4.70 4.02 -27.52
C PHE A 109 5.19 2.70 -28.14
N SER A 110 4.68 2.32 -29.31
CA SER A 110 5.06 1.06 -29.99
C SER A 110 6.54 1.04 -30.35
N PHE A 111 7.07 2.18 -30.84
CA PHE A 111 8.49 2.30 -31.13
C PHE A 111 9.36 2.28 -29.87
N THR A 112 9.04 3.11 -28.88
CA THR A 112 9.81 3.20 -27.63
C THR A 112 9.77 1.90 -26.84
N LYS A 113 8.64 1.16 -26.83
CA LYS A 113 8.48 -0.08 -26.08
C LYS A 113 9.58 -1.11 -26.41
N GLU A 114 9.99 -1.18 -27.67
CA GLU A 114 10.92 -2.19 -28.19
C GLU A 114 12.31 -1.64 -28.51
N ARG A 115 12.63 -0.41 -28.10
CA ARG A 115 13.94 0.23 -28.34
C ARG A 115 14.45 0.84 -27.05
N TYR A 116 15.68 0.55 -26.67
CA TYR A 116 16.34 1.16 -25.50
C TYR A 116 17.25 2.29 -25.98
N PHE A 117 17.21 3.44 -25.30
CA PHE A 117 17.94 4.63 -25.75
C PHE A 117 19.27 4.80 -25.02
N VAL A 118 20.21 5.52 -25.65
CA VAL A 118 21.47 5.90 -25.00
C VAL A 118 21.18 6.74 -23.76
N GLY A 119 21.82 6.39 -22.65
CA GLY A 119 21.62 7.03 -21.35
C GLY A 119 20.43 6.49 -20.54
N GLU A 120 19.74 5.44 -21.02
CA GLU A 120 18.61 4.82 -20.31
C GLU A 120 19.08 3.79 -19.26
N ASN A 121 18.39 3.72 -18.12
CA ASN A 121 18.60 2.68 -17.10
C ASN A 121 17.70 1.46 -17.37
N VAL A 122 18.29 0.28 -17.51
CA VAL A 122 17.61 -0.97 -17.88
C VAL A 122 18.03 -2.12 -16.94
N GLU A 123 17.20 -3.15 -16.85
CA GLU A 123 17.58 -4.40 -16.21
C GLU A 123 18.13 -5.38 -17.27
N ALA A 124 19.30 -5.96 -17.05
CA ALA A 124 19.83 -7.01 -17.92
C ALA A 124 20.18 -8.29 -17.14
N SER A 125 20.09 -9.43 -17.82
CA SER A 125 20.40 -10.76 -17.27
C SER A 125 21.27 -11.57 -18.22
N PHE A 126 22.51 -11.83 -17.80
CA PHE A 126 23.51 -12.58 -18.57
C PHE A 126 23.66 -14.04 -18.12
N SER A 127 23.25 -14.37 -16.89
CA SER A 127 23.42 -15.69 -16.26
C SER A 127 22.09 -16.42 -15.93
N GLY A 128 21.00 -16.01 -16.60
CA GLY A 128 19.68 -16.69 -16.58
C GLY A 128 18.86 -16.56 -15.29
N ASN A 129 19.50 -16.39 -14.13
CA ASN A 129 18.81 -16.40 -12.83
C ASN A 129 18.83 -15.07 -12.05
N LYS A 130 19.51 -14.02 -12.54
CA LYS A 130 19.60 -12.72 -11.85
C LYS A 130 19.55 -11.56 -12.84
N TRP A 131 18.61 -10.65 -12.62
CA TRP A 131 18.49 -9.36 -13.31
C TRP A 131 19.20 -8.29 -12.47
N ARG A 132 20.09 -7.50 -13.06
CA ARG A 132 20.77 -6.37 -12.40
C ARG A 132 20.51 -5.08 -13.16
N GLU A 133 20.69 -3.94 -12.51
CA GLU A 133 20.51 -2.62 -13.11
C GLU A 133 21.79 -2.19 -13.88
N TYR A 134 21.60 -1.76 -15.13
CA TYR A 134 22.65 -1.32 -16.04
C TYR A 134 22.26 0.01 -16.70
N HIS A 135 23.26 0.76 -17.14
CA HIS A 135 23.13 1.98 -17.92
C HIS A 135 23.50 1.72 -19.40
N VAL A 136 22.67 2.16 -20.34
CA VAL A 136 22.92 1.99 -21.79
C VAL A 136 23.93 3.04 -22.27
N LEU A 137 25.16 2.63 -22.58
CA LEU A 137 26.20 3.52 -23.11
C LEU A 137 26.05 3.75 -24.61
N GLN A 138 25.78 2.69 -25.35
CA GLN A 138 25.68 2.74 -26.80
C GLN A 138 24.69 1.70 -27.32
N VAL A 139 23.93 2.10 -28.34
CA VAL A 139 23.14 1.19 -29.16
C VAL A 139 24.01 0.81 -30.36
N MET A 140 24.06 -0.48 -30.70
CA MET A 140 24.77 -0.98 -31.87
C MET A 140 23.76 -1.52 -32.88
N CYS A 141 23.63 -0.83 -34.01
CA CYS A 141 22.91 -1.34 -35.16
C CYS A 141 23.76 -2.42 -35.87
N PRO A 142 23.18 -3.55 -36.30
CA PRO A 142 23.90 -4.55 -37.11
C PRO A 142 24.36 -3.95 -38.44
N SER A 143 25.43 -4.53 -39.00
CA SER A 143 26.07 -4.02 -40.21
C SER A 143 25.15 -4.10 -41.44
N ALA A 144 25.41 -3.26 -42.44
CA ALA A 144 24.60 -3.20 -43.66
C ALA A 144 24.53 -4.52 -44.45
N ASP A 145 25.48 -5.44 -44.23
CA ASP A 145 25.51 -6.77 -44.86
C ASP A 145 24.72 -7.82 -44.06
N GLU A 146 24.63 -7.70 -42.73
CA GLU A 146 23.77 -8.54 -41.89
C GLU A 146 22.28 -8.20 -42.09
N LEU A 147 21.97 -6.92 -42.34
CA LEU A 147 20.61 -6.44 -42.63
C LEU A 147 20.04 -6.94 -43.97
N LYS A 148 20.90 -7.30 -44.95
CA LYS A 148 20.47 -7.86 -46.25
C LYS A 148 20.01 -9.32 -46.13
N ASN A 149 20.48 -10.04 -45.11
CA ASN A 149 20.21 -11.48 -44.91
C ASN A 149 18.97 -11.74 -44.04
N LEU A 150 18.29 -10.70 -43.55
CA LEU A 150 17.06 -10.85 -42.76
C LEU A 150 15.84 -11.08 -43.68
N PRO A 151 14.97 -12.06 -43.38
CA PRO A 151 13.74 -12.26 -44.14
C PRO A 151 12.83 -11.02 -43.99
N ARG A 152 12.49 -10.37 -45.10
CA ARG A 152 11.44 -9.34 -45.13
C ARG A 152 10.11 -10.01 -44.83
N VAL A 153 9.59 -9.81 -43.62
CA VAL A 153 8.29 -10.35 -43.24
C VAL A 153 7.21 -9.68 -44.08
N ASN A 154 6.58 -10.45 -44.97
CA ASN A 154 5.36 -10.03 -45.66
C ASN A 154 4.22 -9.94 -44.64
N GLY A 155 3.72 -8.74 -44.42
CA GLY A 155 2.83 -8.39 -43.31
C GLY A 155 1.44 -9.05 -43.37
N ASN A 156 1.00 -9.51 -42.19
CA ASN A 156 -0.42 -9.58 -41.84
C ASN A 156 -0.69 -8.50 -40.77
N SER A 157 -1.74 -7.71 -41.02
CA SER A 157 -1.94 -6.34 -40.55
C SER A 157 -2.60 -6.28 -39.16
N THR A 158 -1.81 -6.39 -38.09
CA THR A 158 -2.21 -5.91 -36.75
C THR A 158 -1.07 -5.38 -35.88
N ASP A 159 0.18 -5.79 -36.08
CA ASP A 159 1.33 -5.26 -35.33
C ASP A 159 2.16 -4.27 -36.19
N LYS A 160 2.31 -3.04 -35.70
CA LYS A 160 3.15 -2.01 -36.31
C LYS A 160 4.63 -2.37 -36.11
N SER A 161 5.19 -3.22 -36.96
CA SER A 161 6.58 -3.65 -36.88
C SER A 161 7.52 -2.62 -37.53
N PHE A 162 8.45 -2.06 -36.76
CA PHE A 162 9.51 -1.16 -37.27
C PHE A 162 10.72 -1.97 -37.75
N PHE A 163 11.30 -1.57 -38.88
CA PHE A 163 12.51 -2.17 -39.46
C PHE A 163 13.74 -1.29 -39.17
N PRO A 164 14.91 -1.86 -38.84
CA PRO A 164 15.21 -3.27 -38.51
C PRO A 164 14.48 -3.78 -37.25
N PRO A 165 14.19 -5.10 -37.15
CA PRO A 165 13.53 -5.68 -35.98
C PRO A 165 14.28 -5.41 -34.66
N ALA A 166 13.56 -5.33 -33.54
CA ALA A 166 14.17 -5.07 -32.23
C ALA A 166 15.27 -6.07 -31.85
N LEU A 167 15.07 -7.34 -32.24
CA LEU A 167 15.94 -8.46 -31.90
C LEU A 167 17.35 -8.36 -32.49
N VAL A 168 17.55 -7.56 -33.54
CA VAL A 168 18.85 -7.48 -34.22
C VAL A 168 19.78 -6.42 -33.61
N TYR A 169 19.27 -5.62 -32.67
CA TYR A 169 20.06 -4.61 -31.96
C TYR A 169 20.80 -5.22 -30.78
N LYS A 170 22.05 -4.77 -30.60
CA LYS A 170 22.86 -5.05 -29.41
C LYS A 170 23.10 -3.77 -28.64
N TYR A 171 23.28 -3.87 -27.33
CA TYR A 171 23.43 -2.74 -26.45
C TYR A 171 24.67 -2.90 -25.57
N ASP A 172 25.51 -1.88 -25.53
CA ASP A 172 26.66 -1.80 -24.62
C ASP A 172 26.18 -1.23 -23.28
N LEU A 173 26.39 -1.99 -22.20
CA LEU A 173 25.81 -1.77 -20.88
C LEU A 173 26.90 -1.62 -19.81
N GLU A 174 26.70 -0.67 -18.90
CA GLU A 174 27.56 -0.43 -17.72
C GLU A 174 26.81 -0.79 -16.44
N GLN A 175 27.39 -1.63 -15.58
CA GLN A 175 26.73 -2.06 -14.33
C GLN A 175 26.69 -0.93 -13.29
N LEU A 176 25.52 -0.66 -12.71
CA LEU A 176 25.32 0.41 -11.71
C LEU A 176 25.57 -0.03 -10.26
N ASP A 177 25.55 -1.35 -9.98
CA ASP A 177 25.74 -1.94 -8.65
C ASP A 177 27.00 -2.83 -8.61
N ASN A 178 28.18 -2.24 -8.42
CA ASN A 178 29.33 -2.98 -7.90
C ASN A 178 29.64 -2.43 -6.50
N ASP A 179 29.61 -3.31 -5.50
CA ASP A 179 29.97 -3.00 -4.10
C ASP A 179 31.50 -2.81 -3.93
N ASP A 180 32.29 -3.04 -4.98
CA ASP A 180 33.72 -2.73 -5.08
C ASP A 180 33.92 -1.50 -5.98
N ASP A 181 34.38 -0.38 -5.39
CA ASP A 181 34.51 0.94 -6.03
C ASP A 181 35.53 1.02 -7.21
N ASP A 182 36.17 -0.08 -7.62
CA ASP A 182 37.29 -0.04 -8.57
C ASP A 182 37.13 -0.89 -9.86
N VAL A 183 36.00 -1.57 -10.10
CA VAL A 183 35.77 -2.33 -11.36
C VAL A 183 34.45 -1.96 -12.02
N ILE A 184 34.51 -1.21 -13.12
CA ILE A 184 33.39 -0.97 -14.02
C ILE A 184 33.29 -2.14 -14.99
N GLU A 185 32.32 -3.04 -14.79
CA GLU A 185 32.04 -4.12 -15.75
C GLU A 185 31.16 -3.60 -16.90
N LYS A 186 31.72 -3.63 -18.11
CA LYS A 186 30.99 -3.35 -19.36
C LYS A 186 30.59 -4.66 -20.03
N MET A 187 29.32 -4.78 -20.42
CA MET A 187 28.79 -5.98 -21.06
C MET A 187 27.92 -5.66 -22.27
N ILE A 188 28.01 -6.50 -23.30
CA ILE A 188 27.16 -6.40 -24.49
C ILE A 188 25.98 -7.35 -24.33
N ALA A 189 24.77 -6.80 -24.32
CA ALA A 189 23.53 -7.57 -24.22
C ALA A 189 22.74 -7.54 -25.53
N ASP A 190 22.14 -8.70 -25.84
CA ASP A 190 21.14 -8.81 -26.91
C ASP A 190 19.77 -8.33 -26.40
N PHE A 191 18.85 -7.99 -27.32
CA PHE A 191 17.49 -7.53 -26.98
C PHE A 191 16.73 -8.46 -26.01
N THR A 192 16.93 -9.78 -26.09
CA THR A 192 16.25 -10.77 -25.22
C THR A 192 16.75 -10.75 -23.78
N GLN A 193 17.93 -10.18 -23.54
CA GLN A 193 18.59 -10.14 -22.24
C GLN A 193 18.33 -8.83 -21.49
N ILE A 194 17.67 -7.85 -22.12
CA ILE A 194 17.42 -6.51 -21.58
C ILE A 194 15.92 -6.27 -21.44
N ARG A 195 15.52 -5.62 -20.34
CA ARG A 195 14.15 -5.13 -20.13
C ARG A 195 14.14 -3.85 -19.32
N ARG A 196 13.09 -3.05 -19.47
CA ARG A 196 12.78 -1.99 -18.51
C ARG A 196 12.21 -2.59 -17.23
N LYS A 197 12.53 -1.97 -16.09
CA LYS A 197 11.90 -2.26 -14.80
C LYS A 197 10.37 -2.16 -14.93
N LYS A 198 9.68 -3.16 -14.37
CA LYS A 198 8.23 -3.32 -14.54
C LYS A 198 7.50 -2.09 -13.99
N GLY A 199 6.71 -1.43 -14.84
CA GLY A 199 5.92 -0.25 -14.47
C GLY A 199 6.60 1.11 -14.67
N THR A 200 7.89 1.15 -15.05
CA THR A 200 8.60 2.42 -15.29
C THR A 200 8.02 3.20 -16.48
N TYR A 201 7.81 2.52 -17.61
CA TYR A 201 7.23 3.11 -18.83
C TYR A 201 6.03 2.28 -19.31
N THR A 202 4.83 2.87 -19.27
CA THR A 202 3.57 2.24 -19.72
C THR A 202 2.89 3.08 -20.81
N ARG A 203 1.92 2.49 -21.52
CA ARG A 203 1.15 3.18 -22.57
C ARG A 203 0.43 4.40 -22.01
N GLU A 204 -0.17 4.28 -20.83
CA GLU A 204 -0.87 5.35 -20.14
C GLU A 204 0.08 6.47 -19.71
N LYS A 205 1.27 6.12 -19.17
CA LYS A 205 2.31 7.10 -18.78
C LYS A 205 2.82 7.88 -19.99
N SER A 206 3.12 7.21 -21.10
CA SER A 206 3.56 7.83 -22.35
C SER A 206 2.51 8.80 -22.91
N LYS A 207 1.25 8.33 -22.99
CA LYS A 207 0.12 9.15 -23.44
C LYS A 207 -0.10 10.37 -22.55
N LEU A 208 -0.02 10.20 -21.23
CA LEU A 208 -0.20 11.30 -20.28
C LEU A 208 0.93 12.34 -20.39
N PHE A 209 2.17 11.88 -20.57
CA PHE A 209 3.34 12.73 -20.75
C PHE A 209 3.23 13.55 -22.04
N LEU A 210 2.96 12.91 -23.18
CA LEU A 210 2.82 13.58 -24.47
C LEU A 210 1.74 14.67 -24.43
N LYS A 211 0.60 14.39 -23.80
CA LYS A 211 -0.53 15.32 -23.71
C LYS A 211 -0.19 16.67 -23.07
N GLN A 212 0.84 16.75 -22.23
CA GLN A 212 1.28 18.02 -21.62
C GLN A 212 2.02 18.93 -22.62
N TYR A 213 2.71 18.33 -23.58
CA TYR A 213 3.70 18.99 -24.42
C TYR A 213 3.30 19.10 -25.89
N VAL A 214 2.20 18.45 -26.31
CA VAL A 214 1.68 18.55 -27.68
C VAL A 214 0.54 19.56 -27.83
N GLU A 215 0.41 20.12 -29.02
CA GLU A 215 -0.71 20.94 -29.46
C GLU A 215 -1.10 20.61 -30.90
N GLN A 216 -2.24 21.13 -31.37
CA GLN A 216 -2.71 20.88 -32.73
C GLN A 216 -2.35 22.08 -33.62
N ASN A 217 -1.58 21.81 -34.67
CA ASN A 217 -1.20 22.82 -35.67
C ASN A 217 -2.42 23.30 -36.49
N ALA A 218 -2.25 24.42 -37.20
CA ALA A 218 -3.25 24.97 -38.12
C ALA A 218 -3.71 23.97 -39.21
N GLU A 219 -2.90 22.96 -39.52
CA GLU A 219 -3.21 21.88 -40.46
C GLU A 219 -3.97 20.70 -39.84
N GLY A 220 -4.28 20.74 -38.54
CA GLY A 220 -5.00 19.68 -37.83
C GLY A 220 -4.15 18.50 -37.35
N THR A 221 -2.83 18.58 -37.50
CA THR A 221 -1.85 17.56 -37.07
C THR A 221 -1.34 17.88 -35.66
N TRP A 222 -1.12 16.86 -34.83
CA TRP A 222 -0.51 17.03 -33.51
C TRP A 222 1.01 17.22 -33.64
N CYS A 223 1.51 18.29 -33.03
CA CYS A 223 2.92 18.67 -32.97
C CYS A 223 3.31 19.00 -31.53
N ILE A 224 4.60 19.22 -31.28
CA ILE A 224 5.08 19.69 -29.97
C ILE A 224 5.00 21.21 -29.93
N LYS A 225 4.64 21.76 -28.77
CA LYS A 225 4.64 23.20 -28.52
C LYS A 225 6.03 23.81 -28.74
N ASP A 226 6.10 24.94 -29.43
CA ASP A 226 7.38 25.60 -29.75
C ASP A 226 8.20 25.95 -28.50
N SER A 227 7.54 26.36 -27.41
CA SER A 227 8.20 26.65 -26.12
C SER A 227 8.94 25.44 -25.53
N VAL A 228 8.47 24.23 -25.82
CA VAL A 228 9.04 22.97 -25.31
C VAL A 228 10.26 22.57 -26.12
N LEU A 229 10.24 22.82 -27.44
CA LEU A 229 11.37 22.54 -28.33
C LEU A 229 12.61 23.34 -27.94
N GLU A 230 12.43 24.60 -27.52
CA GLU A 230 13.51 25.45 -27.01
C GLU A 230 13.97 25.03 -25.60
N THR A 231 13.03 24.78 -24.69
CA THR A 231 13.32 24.44 -23.29
C THR A 231 14.07 23.12 -23.15
N PHE A 232 13.68 22.09 -23.90
CA PHE A 232 14.31 20.76 -23.85
C PHE A 232 15.42 20.59 -24.89
N GLY A 233 15.70 21.62 -25.70
CA GLY A 233 16.77 21.59 -26.70
C GLY A 233 16.58 20.53 -27.79
N VAL A 234 15.36 20.04 -28.02
CA VAL A 234 15.05 18.93 -28.95
C VAL A 234 15.47 19.27 -30.39
N ASN A 235 15.46 20.55 -30.76
CA ASN A 235 15.89 21.02 -32.08
C ASN A 235 17.41 20.93 -32.31
N LYS A 236 18.22 20.79 -31.25
CA LYS A 236 19.69 20.74 -31.32
C LYS A 236 20.24 19.32 -31.33
N ILE A 237 19.42 18.33 -31.02
CA ILE A 237 19.83 16.93 -30.86
C ILE A 237 19.63 16.19 -32.19
N LYS A 238 20.64 15.42 -32.61
CA LYS A 238 20.53 14.52 -33.78
C LYS A 238 20.06 13.14 -33.32
N PHE A 239 19.34 12.42 -34.17
CA PHE A 239 18.83 11.09 -33.83
C PHE A 239 19.95 10.11 -33.45
N ASP A 240 21.09 10.18 -34.14
CA ASP A 240 22.29 9.37 -33.89
C ASP A 240 22.87 9.54 -32.47
N GLN A 241 22.54 10.63 -31.77
CA GLN A 241 22.94 10.86 -30.38
C GLN A 241 22.00 10.20 -29.37
N ILE A 242 20.80 9.80 -29.82
CA ILE A 242 19.75 9.19 -29.00
C ILE A 242 19.68 7.69 -29.26
N PHE A 243 19.85 7.27 -30.52
CA PHE A 243 19.71 5.89 -30.97
C PHE A 243 20.53 5.64 -32.25
N ASP A 244 21.24 4.52 -32.33
CA ASP A 244 21.98 4.10 -33.52
C ASP A 244 21.08 3.21 -34.42
N GLY A 245 20.61 3.77 -35.53
CA GLY A 245 19.71 3.09 -36.47
C GLY A 245 18.89 4.05 -37.34
N PRO A 246 18.11 3.55 -38.31
CA PRO A 246 17.28 4.42 -39.14
C PRO A 246 16.15 5.07 -38.33
N LEU A 247 15.85 6.32 -38.67
CA LEU A 247 14.70 7.05 -38.14
C LEU A 247 13.40 6.29 -38.42
N PRO A 248 12.47 6.16 -37.45
CA PRO A 248 11.21 5.49 -37.69
C PRO A 248 10.35 6.26 -38.70
N GLU A 249 9.86 5.55 -39.71
CA GLU A 249 8.82 6.04 -40.61
C GLU A 249 7.45 5.83 -39.98
N PHE A 250 6.84 6.91 -39.50
CA PHE A 250 5.48 6.89 -38.97
C PHE A 250 4.46 7.08 -40.09
N GLU A 251 3.33 6.39 -40.03
CA GLU A 251 2.29 6.58 -41.05
C GLU A 251 1.70 8.00 -40.96
N ILE A 252 1.45 8.60 -42.12
CA ILE A 252 0.88 9.94 -42.22
C ILE A 252 -0.65 9.83 -42.29
N SER A 253 -1.37 10.54 -41.42
CA SER A 253 -2.84 10.57 -41.50
C SER A 253 -3.30 11.27 -42.79
N LYS A 254 -4.25 10.68 -43.52
CA LYS A 254 -4.87 11.32 -44.70
C LYS A 254 -5.61 12.59 -44.26
N LYS A 255 -5.32 13.73 -44.91
CA LYS A 255 -5.97 15.03 -44.66
C LYS A 255 -7.50 14.87 -44.69
N THR A 256 -8.14 14.94 -43.53
CA THR A 256 -9.60 14.90 -43.40
C THR A 256 -10.08 16.34 -43.39
N LYS A 257 -10.95 16.71 -44.35
CA LYS A 257 -11.64 18.01 -44.34
C LYS A 257 -12.47 18.08 -43.05
N THR A 258 -12.18 19.07 -42.22
CA THR A 258 -12.97 19.37 -41.01
C THR A 258 -14.39 19.80 -41.40
N PRO A 259 -15.46 19.26 -40.77
CA PRO A 259 -16.78 19.86 -40.84
C PRO A 259 -16.79 21.12 -39.96
N VAL A 260 -17.05 22.26 -40.57
CA VAL A 260 -17.40 23.50 -39.88
C VAL A 260 -18.77 23.30 -39.24
N ASN A 261 -18.82 23.14 -37.92
CA ASN A 261 -20.05 23.43 -37.16
C ASN A 261 -19.72 23.72 -35.69
N GLY A 262 -19.46 25.00 -35.42
CA GLY A 262 -19.41 25.57 -34.08
C GLY A 262 -20.33 26.78 -34.01
N LYS A 263 -21.64 26.56 -33.85
CA LYS A 263 -22.56 27.59 -33.36
C LYS A 263 -22.15 27.94 -31.93
N LYS A 264 -21.36 29.00 -31.77
CA LYS A 264 -21.17 29.69 -30.49
C LYS A 264 -22.42 30.52 -30.23
N VAL A 265 -23.29 30.02 -29.37
CA VAL A 265 -24.31 30.84 -28.70
C VAL A 265 -23.57 31.78 -27.76
N ARG A 266 -23.50 33.05 -28.15
CA ARG A 266 -23.11 34.18 -27.29
C ARG A 266 -24.32 34.50 -26.41
N GLN A 267 -24.16 34.38 -25.11
CA GLN A 267 -25.06 34.99 -24.14
C GLN A 267 -24.40 36.29 -23.68
N GLU A 268 -25.18 37.36 -23.73
CA GLU A 268 -24.80 38.74 -23.48
C GLU A 268 -24.70 39.03 -21.98
N THR A 269 -23.77 39.91 -21.60
CA THR A 269 -23.84 40.60 -20.30
C THR A 269 -23.34 42.05 -20.42
N LEU A 270 -24.31 42.95 -20.24
CA LEU A 270 -24.28 44.15 -19.38
C LEU A 270 -23.24 45.28 -19.57
N ALA A 271 -22.39 45.27 -20.61
CA ALA A 271 -21.47 46.39 -20.88
C ALA A 271 -22.01 47.45 -21.87
N LYS A 272 -23.34 47.47 -22.11
CA LYS A 272 -23.98 48.38 -23.08
C LYS A 272 -25.11 49.25 -22.50
N TYR A 273 -25.08 49.50 -21.19
CA TYR A 273 -26.04 50.39 -20.52
C TYR A 273 -25.42 51.70 -19.97
N LEU A 274 -24.10 51.91 -20.07
CA LEU A 274 -23.45 53.12 -19.53
C LEU A 274 -22.52 53.78 -20.54
N SER A 275 -23.08 54.19 -21.69
CA SER A 275 -22.45 55.18 -22.56
C SER A 275 -23.49 56.19 -23.02
N LYS A 276 -23.72 57.20 -22.18
CA LYS A 276 -24.37 58.44 -22.55
C LYS A 276 -23.73 59.57 -21.77
N ASN A 277 -22.73 60.22 -22.39
CA ASN A 277 -22.64 61.67 -22.55
C ASN A 277 -21.27 62.05 -23.11
N ASN A 278 -21.29 62.61 -24.33
CA ASN A 278 -20.18 63.32 -24.97
C ASN A 278 -19.71 64.51 -24.12
N ILE A 279 -18.47 64.99 -24.34
CA ILE A 279 -18.16 66.39 -24.71
C ILE A 279 -16.63 66.60 -24.96
N LEU A 280 -16.30 67.05 -26.19
CA LEU A 280 -15.36 68.08 -26.70
C LEU A 280 -13.90 68.13 -26.18
N GLU A 281 -12.88 67.91 -27.03
CA GLU A 281 -12.15 68.86 -27.94
C GLU A 281 -11.12 69.80 -27.26
N GLY A 282 -9.95 69.99 -27.90
CA GLY A 282 -9.15 71.22 -27.78
C GLY A 282 -7.63 71.05 -27.64
N LYS A 283 -6.87 71.59 -28.61
CA LYS A 283 -5.40 71.56 -28.73
C LYS A 283 -4.71 72.83 -28.17
N GLU A 284 -3.40 72.66 -27.91
CA GLU A 284 -2.28 73.63 -27.97
C GLU A 284 -2.11 74.72 -26.88
N GLN A 285 -0.92 74.75 -26.26
CA GLN A 285 0.12 75.75 -26.53
C GLN A 285 1.42 75.48 -25.75
N LYS A 286 2.56 75.54 -26.45
CA LYS A 286 3.93 75.61 -25.90
C LYS A 286 4.35 77.08 -25.85
N ASN A 287 4.87 77.52 -24.69
CA ASN A 287 6.18 78.17 -24.56
C ASN A 287 6.34 78.69 -23.13
N ASN A 288 7.13 77.98 -22.31
CA ASN A 288 7.91 78.47 -21.15
C ASN A 288 8.70 77.31 -20.49
N LEU A 289 9.30 76.41 -21.28
CA LEU A 289 9.73 75.08 -20.82
C LEU A 289 11.23 74.91 -20.48
N LEU A 290 12.09 75.92 -20.69
CA LEU A 290 13.54 75.74 -20.50
C LEU A 290 14.08 76.22 -19.14
N ASP A 291 13.50 77.24 -18.49
CA ASP A 291 13.99 77.72 -17.19
C ASP A 291 13.41 76.96 -15.99
N GLU A 292 12.20 76.39 -16.10
CA GLU A 292 11.63 75.49 -15.08
C GLU A 292 12.32 74.12 -15.02
N MET A 293 12.92 73.64 -16.13
CA MET A 293 13.57 72.33 -16.18
C MET A 293 14.87 72.27 -15.35
N ARG A 294 15.63 73.36 -15.25
CA ARG A 294 16.90 73.38 -14.48
C ARG A 294 16.68 73.41 -12.97
N LYS A 295 15.68 74.15 -12.49
CA LYS A 295 15.30 74.15 -11.05
C LYS A 295 14.69 72.82 -10.63
N ARG A 296 13.81 72.23 -11.45
CA ARG A 296 13.27 70.88 -11.21
C ARG A 296 14.34 69.79 -11.20
N GLN A 297 15.38 69.85 -12.04
CA GLN A 297 16.45 68.83 -12.05
C GLN A 297 17.29 68.79 -10.76
N LEU A 298 17.54 69.93 -10.12
CA LEU A 298 18.30 70.00 -8.87
C LEU A 298 17.47 69.53 -7.66
N GLU A 299 16.19 69.89 -7.60
CA GLU A 299 15.25 69.35 -6.61
C GLU A 299 15.01 67.84 -6.80
N PHE A 300 14.92 67.35 -8.04
CA PHE A 300 14.75 65.93 -8.33
C PHE A 300 15.98 65.10 -7.91
N LYS A 301 17.20 65.66 -7.95
CA LYS A 301 18.42 64.99 -7.47
C LYS A 301 18.44 64.87 -5.94
N LYS A 302 18.12 65.94 -5.21
CA LYS A 302 18.03 65.93 -3.73
C LYS A 302 16.92 64.99 -3.23
N ASN A 303 15.73 65.07 -3.82
CA ASN A 303 14.62 64.18 -3.47
C ASN A 303 14.93 62.71 -3.81
N LYS A 304 15.72 62.42 -4.86
CA LYS A 304 16.14 61.06 -5.21
C LYS A 304 17.16 60.46 -4.23
N GLU A 305 18.02 61.29 -3.63
CA GLU A 305 18.96 60.86 -2.59
C GLU A 305 18.26 60.64 -1.25
N GLU A 306 17.37 61.54 -0.82
CA GLU A 306 16.56 61.35 0.39
C GLU A 306 15.61 60.15 0.28
N LEU A 307 14.98 59.93 -0.88
CA LEU A 307 14.13 58.77 -1.12
C LEU A 307 14.93 57.45 -1.11
N LYS A 308 16.20 57.47 -1.54
CA LYS A 308 17.09 56.30 -1.46
C LYS A 308 17.51 55.98 -0.03
N VAL A 309 17.75 56.99 0.81
CA VAL A 309 18.09 56.78 2.23
C VAL A 309 16.87 56.26 2.99
N LYS A 310 15.68 56.86 2.80
CA LYS A 310 14.43 56.38 3.42
C LYS A 310 14.06 54.97 2.98
N THR A 311 14.16 54.65 1.68
CA THR A 311 13.89 53.27 1.20
C THR A 311 14.94 52.26 1.66
N ALA A 312 16.17 52.68 1.94
CA ALA A 312 17.19 51.80 2.53
C ALA A 312 16.93 51.54 4.01
N GLU A 313 16.52 52.55 4.79
CA GLU A 313 16.09 52.39 6.19
C GLU A 313 14.83 51.52 6.31
N GLU A 314 13.82 51.73 5.45
CA GLU A 314 12.62 50.90 5.39
C GLU A 314 12.94 49.44 5.07
N LYS A 315 13.85 49.17 4.11
CA LYS A 315 14.30 47.81 3.80
C LYS A 315 15.06 47.15 4.95
N LEU A 316 15.80 47.92 5.75
CA LEU A 316 16.53 47.40 6.92
C LEU A 316 15.57 47.06 8.05
N ALA A 317 14.55 47.90 8.28
CA ALA A 317 13.47 47.65 9.23
C ALA A 317 12.59 46.46 8.82
N GLU A 318 12.27 46.32 7.54
CA GLU A 318 11.52 45.16 7.01
C GLU A 318 12.33 43.86 7.16
N LYS A 319 13.64 43.91 6.93
CA LYS A 319 14.55 42.76 7.16
C LYS A 319 14.64 42.38 8.64
N GLN A 320 14.61 43.35 9.56
CA GLN A 320 14.57 43.08 11.01
C GLN A 320 13.25 42.45 11.44
N LYS A 321 12.10 42.99 11.01
CA LYS A 321 10.78 42.40 11.28
C LYS A 321 10.69 40.96 10.76
N LYS A 322 11.14 40.71 9.52
CA LYS A 322 11.16 39.37 8.94
C LYS A 322 12.08 38.41 9.70
N ARG A 323 13.17 38.90 10.29
CA ARG A 323 14.07 38.10 11.14
C ARG A 323 13.40 37.73 12.46
N GLU A 324 12.69 38.66 13.09
CA GLU A 324 11.91 38.40 14.31
C GLU A 324 10.76 37.44 14.06
N GLU A 325 10.01 37.60 12.97
CA GLU A 325 8.95 36.68 12.55
C GLU A 325 9.49 35.28 12.27
N ASN A 326 10.62 35.16 11.55
CA ASN A 326 11.28 33.86 11.35
C ASN A 326 11.75 33.24 12.68
N LEU A 327 12.18 34.06 13.65
CA LEU A 327 12.62 33.56 14.96
C LEU A 327 11.44 33.04 15.78
N LYS A 328 10.31 33.75 15.76
CA LYS A 328 9.04 33.32 16.38
C LYS A 328 8.50 32.06 15.69
N ALA A 329 8.52 32.01 14.36
CA ALA A 329 8.13 30.84 13.59
C ALA A 329 9.03 29.64 13.93
N ALA A 330 10.35 29.83 14.05
CA ALA A 330 11.28 28.79 14.46
C ALA A 330 11.07 28.32 15.92
N HIS A 331 10.65 29.22 16.81
CA HIS A 331 10.26 28.87 18.18
C HIS A 331 9.01 28.01 18.21
N LEU A 332 7.95 28.43 17.50
CA LEU A 332 6.72 27.65 17.31
C LEU A 332 7.00 26.29 16.67
N TYR A 333 7.88 26.23 15.66
CA TYR A 333 8.30 24.97 15.02
C TYR A 333 9.01 24.04 16.02
N LYS A 334 9.88 24.59 16.89
CA LYS A 334 10.54 23.81 17.95
C LYS A 334 9.56 23.28 18.99
N GLU A 335 8.57 24.08 19.40
CA GLU A 335 7.53 23.65 20.33
C GLU A 335 6.58 22.62 19.72
N TRP A 336 6.31 22.73 18.41
CA TRP A 336 5.50 21.77 17.66
C TRP A 336 6.20 20.40 17.53
N PHE A 337 7.51 20.37 17.28
CA PHE A 337 8.28 19.13 17.18
C PHE A 337 8.71 18.53 18.51
N LYS A 338 8.40 19.20 19.63
CA LYS A 338 8.62 18.61 20.94
C LYS A 338 7.66 17.43 21.09
N THR A 339 8.17 16.30 21.55
CA THR A 339 7.32 15.16 21.89
C THR A 339 6.31 15.60 22.96
N LYS A 340 5.03 15.60 22.61
CA LYS A 340 3.90 15.90 23.49
C LYS A 340 3.15 14.61 23.80
N ASP A 341 2.43 14.60 24.91
CA ASP A 341 1.51 13.50 25.20
C ASP A 341 0.29 13.58 24.27
N ASP A 342 -0.34 12.45 23.95
CA ASP A 342 -1.48 12.40 23.01
C ASP A 342 -2.66 13.27 23.48
N LEU A 343 -2.78 13.44 24.81
CA LEU A 343 -3.78 14.30 25.44
C LEU A 343 -3.47 15.81 25.33
N GLU A 344 -2.23 16.17 25.03
CA GLU A 344 -1.77 17.57 24.86
C GLU A 344 -1.84 18.02 23.38
N LEU A 345 -2.28 17.13 22.49
CA LEU A 345 -2.47 17.42 21.08
C LEU A 345 -3.81 18.13 20.86
N GLU A 346 -3.76 19.30 20.23
CA GLU A 346 -4.93 20.14 19.95
C GLU A 346 -5.66 19.72 18.65
N ASP A 347 -5.14 18.74 17.90
CA ASP A 347 -5.65 18.28 16.60
C ASP A 347 -6.45 16.97 16.66
N GLN A 348 -6.96 16.61 17.85
CA GLN A 348 -7.76 15.41 18.05
C GLN A 348 -9.00 15.40 17.15
N LYS A 349 -9.09 14.39 16.28
CA LYS A 349 -10.28 14.13 15.46
C LYS A 349 -11.14 13.08 16.13
N LYS A 350 -12.46 13.28 16.12
CA LYS A 350 -13.41 12.25 16.56
C LYS A 350 -13.17 11.00 15.74
N MET A 351 -13.01 9.85 16.41
CA MET A 351 -12.86 8.57 15.71
C MET A 351 -14.09 8.30 14.83
N PRO A 352 -13.90 7.66 13.66
CA PRO A 352 -15.03 7.24 12.83
C PRO A 352 -15.97 6.34 13.64
N ASP A 353 -17.27 6.49 13.44
CA ASP A 353 -18.24 5.58 14.06
C ASP A 353 -17.99 4.16 13.54
N LEU A 354 -17.77 3.21 14.46
CA LEU A 354 -17.45 1.83 14.13
C LEU A 354 -18.68 1.16 13.50
N THR A 355 -18.50 0.54 12.33
CA THR A 355 -19.56 -0.25 11.68
C THR A 355 -19.66 -1.61 12.37
N LEU A 356 -20.82 -1.91 12.97
CA LEU A 356 -21.07 -3.20 13.61
C LEU A 356 -21.05 -4.33 12.57
N VAL A 357 -20.27 -5.37 12.85
CA VAL A 357 -20.24 -6.59 12.04
C VAL A 357 -21.48 -7.41 12.37
N LYS A 358 -22.34 -7.64 11.37
CA LYS A 358 -23.51 -8.51 11.51
C LYS A 358 -23.05 -9.95 11.36
N THR A 359 -23.13 -10.74 12.42
CA THR A 359 -22.93 -12.20 12.37
C THR A 359 -24.17 -12.90 12.92
N SER A 360 -24.35 -14.18 12.61
CA SER A 360 -25.42 -15.00 13.20
C SER A 360 -25.10 -15.46 14.62
N ILE A 361 -23.86 -15.29 15.09
CA ILE A 361 -23.44 -15.66 16.44
C ILE A 361 -23.77 -14.50 17.39
N PRO A 362 -24.37 -14.76 18.57
CA PRO A 362 -24.55 -13.73 19.59
C PRO A 362 -23.23 -13.08 20.05
N GLU A 363 -23.27 -11.77 20.35
CA GLU A 363 -22.08 -10.97 20.67
C GLU A 363 -21.28 -11.49 21.88
N HIS A 364 -21.96 -12.08 22.86
CA HIS A 364 -21.31 -12.59 24.07
C HIS A 364 -20.41 -13.82 23.82
N TYR A 365 -20.57 -14.50 22.68
CA TYR A 365 -19.74 -15.65 22.30
C TYR A 365 -18.53 -15.28 21.42
N TYR A 366 -18.40 -14.03 20.97
CA TYR A 366 -17.32 -13.63 20.07
C TYR A 366 -15.93 -13.87 20.66
N GLY A 367 -15.75 -13.63 21.97
CA GLY A 367 -14.48 -13.87 22.65
C GLY A 367 -14.03 -15.33 22.53
N ASP A 368 -14.92 -16.26 22.80
CA ASP A 368 -14.63 -17.71 22.69
C ASP A 368 -14.33 -18.12 21.25
N VAL A 369 -15.12 -17.63 20.29
CA VAL A 369 -14.92 -17.95 18.86
C VAL A 369 -13.57 -17.44 18.36
N PHE A 370 -13.19 -16.21 18.72
CA PHE A 370 -11.88 -15.67 18.34
C PHE A 370 -10.73 -16.40 19.02
N MET A 371 -10.89 -16.81 20.28
CA MET A 371 -9.90 -17.63 20.97
C MET A 371 -9.70 -18.98 20.25
N ILE A 372 -10.79 -19.64 19.85
CA ILE A 372 -10.72 -20.90 19.09
C ILE A 372 -10.03 -20.67 17.73
N LEU A 373 -10.41 -19.62 17.00
CA LEU A 373 -9.80 -19.30 15.70
C LEU A 373 -8.30 -19.01 15.81
N GLU A 374 -7.91 -18.22 16.81
CA GLU A 374 -6.51 -17.90 17.07
C GLU A 374 -5.73 -19.15 17.44
N PHE A 375 -6.27 -19.99 18.33
CA PHE A 375 -5.66 -21.27 18.71
C PHE A 375 -5.45 -22.17 17.48
N VAL A 376 -6.48 -22.38 16.67
CA VAL A 376 -6.40 -23.25 15.48
C VAL A 376 -5.36 -22.74 14.48
N ASN A 377 -5.27 -21.42 14.28
CA ASN A 377 -4.28 -20.82 13.41
C ASN A 377 -2.85 -20.97 14.00
N SER A 378 -2.69 -20.64 15.27
CA SER A 378 -1.41 -20.66 15.98
C SER A 378 -0.84 -22.07 16.12
N PHE A 379 -1.67 -23.11 16.29
CA PHE A 379 -1.23 -24.50 16.44
C PHE A 379 -1.53 -25.36 15.21
N SER A 380 -1.68 -24.73 14.04
CA SER A 380 -2.01 -25.38 12.76
C SER A 380 -1.14 -26.60 12.40
N LYS A 381 0.14 -26.60 12.80
CA LYS A 381 1.05 -27.72 12.59
C LYS A 381 0.70 -28.95 13.45
N ILE A 382 0.42 -28.73 14.75
CA ILE A 382 0.06 -29.80 15.70
C ILE A 382 -1.32 -30.37 15.36
N LEU A 383 -2.24 -29.48 14.98
CA LEU A 383 -3.60 -29.84 14.61
C LEU A 383 -3.72 -30.42 13.20
N ALA A 384 -2.64 -30.39 12.39
CA ALA A 384 -2.68 -30.75 10.98
C ALA A 384 -3.85 -30.08 10.23
N THR A 385 -4.08 -28.78 10.47
CA THR A 385 -5.31 -28.08 10.01
C THR A 385 -5.54 -28.17 8.51
N LYS A 386 -4.49 -28.30 7.70
CA LYS A 386 -4.59 -28.40 6.24
C LYS A 386 -5.27 -29.68 5.76
N ASP A 387 -5.23 -30.74 6.56
CA ASP A 387 -5.83 -32.03 6.21
C ASP A 387 -7.36 -31.98 6.32
N PHE A 388 -7.87 -31.18 7.26
CA PHE A 388 -9.30 -30.94 7.46
C PHE A 388 -9.80 -29.71 6.69
N PHE A 389 -9.03 -28.62 6.74
CA PHE A 389 -9.37 -27.31 6.21
C PHE A 389 -8.21 -26.75 5.36
N PRO A 390 -8.13 -27.09 4.06
CA PRO A 390 -7.05 -26.64 3.18
C PRO A 390 -6.88 -25.12 3.10
N GLY A 391 -7.98 -24.37 3.28
CA GLY A 391 -8.02 -22.90 3.30
C GLY A 391 -7.88 -22.26 4.69
N GLY A 392 -7.67 -23.06 5.74
CA GLY A 392 -7.76 -22.61 7.14
C GLY A 392 -9.20 -22.49 7.64
N VAL A 393 -9.34 -22.23 8.94
CA VAL A 393 -10.65 -22.03 9.58
C VAL A 393 -10.95 -20.54 9.61
N THR A 394 -12.04 -20.12 8.95
CA THR A 394 -12.50 -18.73 8.91
C THR A 394 -13.68 -18.51 9.85
N LEU A 395 -14.04 -17.24 10.09
CA LEU A 395 -15.21 -16.90 10.89
C LEU A 395 -16.50 -17.46 10.29
N ASP A 396 -16.66 -17.46 8.96
CA ASP A 396 -17.83 -18.04 8.29
C ASP A 396 -17.95 -19.55 8.56
N ILE A 397 -16.83 -20.26 8.60
CA ILE A 397 -16.80 -21.70 8.93
C ILE A 397 -17.21 -21.92 10.38
N MET A 398 -16.75 -21.08 11.31
CA MET A 398 -17.13 -21.14 12.72
C MET A 398 -18.62 -20.81 12.93
N GLU A 399 -19.15 -19.81 12.22
CA GLU A 399 -20.56 -19.45 12.24
C GLU A 399 -21.45 -20.60 11.77
N ARG A 400 -21.06 -21.25 10.67
CA ARG A 400 -21.69 -22.48 10.18
C ARG A 400 -21.58 -23.63 11.18
N ALA A 401 -20.40 -23.87 11.77
CA ALA A 401 -20.19 -24.92 12.77
C ALA A 401 -21.11 -24.80 13.99
N LEU A 402 -21.32 -23.57 14.47
CA LEU A 402 -22.09 -23.32 15.68
C LEU A 402 -23.60 -23.26 15.42
N THR A 403 -24.00 -22.71 14.27
CA THR A 403 -25.41 -22.41 13.95
C THR A 403 -26.09 -23.54 13.17
N GLU A 404 -25.41 -24.12 12.18
CA GLU A 404 -25.96 -25.18 11.34
C GLU A 404 -25.84 -26.55 12.00
N LYS A 405 -26.86 -27.39 11.80
CA LYS A 405 -26.94 -28.74 12.40
C LYS A 405 -26.55 -29.82 11.39
N GLU A 406 -25.34 -29.69 10.86
CA GLU A 406 -24.82 -30.60 9.84
C GLU A 406 -24.05 -31.76 10.46
N VAL A 407 -24.53 -32.99 10.26
CA VAL A 407 -23.87 -34.20 10.79
C VAL A 407 -22.46 -34.37 10.20
N ALA A 408 -22.31 -34.16 8.89
CA ALA A 408 -21.03 -34.12 8.20
C ALA A 408 -20.70 -32.67 7.82
N GLY A 409 -20.41 -31.87 8.85
CA GLY A 409 -20.12 -30.45 8.69
C GLY A 409 -18.94 -29.98 9.55
N PRO A 410 -18.63 -28.67 9.49
CA PRO A 410 -17.38 -28.14 10.03
C PRO A 410 -17.19 -28.34 11.54
N LEU A 411 -18.27 -28.37 12.33
CA LEU A 411 -18.18 -28.63 13.78
C LEU A 411 -17.55 -30.00 14.06
N VAL A 412 -18.00 -31.01 13.34
CA VAL A 412 -17.53 -32.38 13.52
C VAL A 412 -16.09 -32.49 13.07
N ASP A 413 -15.72 -31.86 11.95
CA ASP A 413 -14.34 -31.82 11.46
C ASP A 413 -13.41 -31.13 12.47
N ILE A 414 -13.84 -30.02 13.10
CA ILE A 414 -13.07 -29.34 14.17
C ILE A 414 -12.89 -30.27 15.39
N ILE A 415 -13.95 -30.95 15.84
CA ILE A 415 -13.87 -31.88 16.98
C ILE A 415 -12.94 -33.05 16.64
N GLN A 416 -13.04 -33.63 15.44
CA GLN A 416 -12.16 -34.69 14.98
C GLN A 416 -10.70 -34.23 14.93
N MET A 417 -10.45 -33.03 14.40
CA MET A 417 -9.11 -32.44 14.34
C MET A 417 -8.51 -32.28 15.74
N LEU A 418 -9.27 -31.73 16.70
CA LEU A 418 -8.83 -31.56 18.08
C LEU A 418 -8.59 -32.91 18.79
N LEU A 419 -9.51 -33.87 18.65
CA LEU A 419 -9.37 -35.20 19.24
C LEU A 419 -8.19 -35.99 18.65
N ASN A 420 -8.00 -35.94 17.33
CA ASN A 420 -6.84 -36.56 16.69
C ASN A 420 -5.53 -35.99 17.22
N ALA A 421 -5.44 -34.67 17.38
CA ALA A 421 -4.27 -34.03 17.96
C ALA A 421 -4.03 -34.45 19.42
N ILE A 422 -5.10 -34.54 20.24
CA ILE A 422 -4.99 -35.03 21.63
C ILE A 422 -4.48 -36.48 21.64
N PHE A 423 -5.05 -37.36 20.82
CA PHE A 423 -4.65 -38.77 20.78
C PHE A 423 -3.23 -38.96 20.28
N ALA A 424 -2.79 -38.19 19.29
CA ALA A 424 -1.41 -38.20 18.81
C ALA A 424 -0.43 -37.81 19.93
N LEU A 425 -0.70 -36.71 20.65
CA LEU A 425 0.13 -36.28 21.78
C LEU A 425 0.15 -37.30 22.92
N GLN A 426 -0.99 -37.96 23.20
CA GLN A 426 -1.03 -39.04 24.20
C GLN A 426 -0.16 -40.24 23.80
N GLU A 427 -0.16 -40.62 22.52
CA GLU A 427 0.64 -41.73 22.01
C GLU A 427 2.14 -41.40 22.03
N GLU A 428 2.51 -40.15 21.70
CA GLU A 428 3.89 -39.66 21.80
C GLU A 428 4.40 -39.71 23.25
N GLU A 429 3.64 -39.19 24.21
CA GLU A 429 4.00 -39.26 25.64
C GLU A 429 4.13 -40.71 26.14
N ALA A 430 3.19 -41.58 25.74
CA ALA A 430 3.19 -42.98 26.14
C ALA A 430 4.43 -43.73 25.60
N THR A 431 4.86 -43.39 24.39
CA THR A 431 6.07 -43.94 23.76
C THR A 431 7.34 -43.49 24.47
N GLN A 432 7.42 -42.22 24.87
CA GLN A 432 8.60 -41.67 25.56
C GLN A 432 8.79 -42.24 26.97
N THR A 433 7.69 -42.38 27.72
CA THR A 433 7.76 -42.67 29.17
C THR A 433 7.28 -44.07 29.56
N LYS A 434 6.84 -44.88 28.57
CA LYS A 434 6.21 -46.20 28.80
C LYS A 434 5.08 -46.11 29.83
N THR A 435 4.20 -45.11 29.67
CA THR A 435 3.07 -44.91 30.57
C THR A 435 2.04 -46.02 30.38
N TYR A 436 1.53 -46.57 31.47
CA TYR A 436 0.38 -47.46 31.46
C TYR A 436 -0.63 -47.03 32.51
N THR A 437 -1.89 -47.36 32.26
CA THR A 437 -3.01 -47.06 33.15
C THR A 437 -3.00 -47.99 34.36
N ASP A 438 -3.28 -47.44 35.53
CA ASP A 438 -3.43 -48.25 36.74
C ASP A 438 -4.64 -49.18 36.63
N PHE A 439 -4.53 -50.39 37.20
CA PHE A 439 -5.64 -51.34 37.24
C PHE A 439 -6.58 -51.02 38.41
N VAL A 440 -7.79 -50.56 38.10
CA VAL A 440 -8.85 -50.36 39.10
C VAL A 440 -9.78 -51.56 39.12
N LYS A 441 -9.89 -52.24 40.27
CA LYS A 441 -10.90 -53.28 40.49
C LYS A 441 -12.28 -52.66 40.72
N ASP A 442 -13.27 -53.13 39.96
CA ASP A 442 -14.71 -53.00 40.20
C ASP A 442 -15.22 -51.66 40.78
N LEU A 443 -15.23 -50.60 39.96
CA LEU A 443 -16.19 -49.51 40.13
C LEU A 443 -17.23 -49.59 39.00
N LYS A 444 -18.40 -50.19 39.29
CA LYS A 444 -19.54 -50.21 38.36
C LYS A 444 -20.47 -49.01 38.54
N ARG A 445 -20.35 -48.27 39.65
CA ARG A 445 -21.21 -47.14 39.99
C ARG A 445 -20.46 -46.11 40.81
N ILE A 446 -20.65 -44.83 40.47
CA ILE A 446 -20.18 -43.69 41.24
C ILE A 446 -21.04 -43.58 42.52
N PRO A 447 -20.46 -43.35 43.71
CA PRO A 447 -21.22 -43.12 44.94
C PRO A 447 -22.20 -41.94 44.81
N ASP A 448 -23.27 -41.92 45.61
CA ASP A 448 -24.29 -40.85 45.55
C ASP A 448 -23.72 -39.48 45.97
N GLU A 449 -22.68 -39.46 46.82
CA GLU A 449 -21.85 -38.29 47.13
C GLU A 449 -20.40 -38.56 46.71
N PRO A 450 -20.05 -38.32 45.43
CA PRO A 450 -18.75 -38.68 44.91
C PRO A 450 -17.67 -37.66 45.27
N ASN A 451 -16.53 -38.15 45.75
CA ASN A 451 -15.33 -37.34 45.88
C ASN A 451 -14.58 -37.28 44.54
N ILE A 452 -13.67 -36.32 44.38
CA ILE A 452 -12.78 -36.18 43.20
C ILE A 452 -12.02 -37.50 42.94
N GLU A 453 -11.58 -38.19 43.99
CA GLU A 453 -10.90 -39.49 43.85
C GLU A 453 -11.80 -40.58 43.24
N ASP A 454 -13.11 -40.55 43.49
CA ASP A 454 -14.06 -41.49 42.89
C ASP A 454 -14.25 -41.22 41.39
N TYR A 455 -14.26 -39.95 40.99
CA TYR A 455 -14.27 -39.57 39.57
C TYR A 455 -12.99 -40.00 38.86
N ILE A 456 -11.82 -39.90 39.51
CA ILE A 456 -10.55 -40.37 38.95
C ILE A 456 -10.54 -41.90 38.79
N LYS A 457 -11.03 -42.64 39.80
CA LYS A 457 -11.17 -44.10 39.72
C LYS A 457 -12.11 -44.50 38.58
N PHE A 458 -13.25 -43.81 38.47
CA PHE A 458 -14.21 -44.01 37.39
C PHE A 458 -13.62 -43.67 36.02
N ALA A 459 -12.80 -42.61 35.91
CA ALA A 459 -12.12 -42.25 34.67
C ALA A 459 -11.10 -43.31 34.25
N THR A 460 -10.34 -43.83 35.20
CA THR A 460 -9.36 -44.90 34.99
C THR A 460 -10.04 -46.18 34.51
N TRP A 461 -11.20 -46.52 35.07
CA TRP A 461 -12.03 -47.63 34.61
C TRP A 461 -12.61 -47.37 33.21
N SER A 462 -13.14 -46.17 32.97
CA SER A 462 -13.74 -45.77 31.69
C SER A 462 -12.74 -45.80 30.54
N LEU A 463 -11.46 -45.53 30.81
CA LEU A 463 -10.39 -45.64 29.81
C LEU A 463 -10.17 -47.08 29.31
N GLN A 464 -10.46 -48.10 30.13
CA GLN A 464 -10.39 -49.51 29.73
C GLN A 464 -11.65 -49.97 28.98
N TRP A 465 -12.75 -49.24 29.10
CA TRP A 465 -14.04 -49.64 28.54
C TRP A 465 -13.97 -49.89 27.02
N PRO A 466 -13.39 -49.00 26.19
CA PRO A 466 -13.24 -49.26 24.75
C PRO A 466 -12.45 -50.54 24.46
N LYS A 467 -11.39 -50.80 25.23
CA LYS A 467 -10.54 -51.98 25.06
C LYS A 467 -11.30 -53.28 25.37
N TRP A 468 -12.15 -53.28 26.38
CA TRP A 468 -12.93 -54.47 26.76
C TRP A 468 -14.10 -54.75 25.82
N TYR A 469 -14.82 -53.72 25.38
CA TYR A 469 -16.05 -53.90 24.59
C TYR A 469 -15.83 -53.79 23.08
N HIS A 470 -14.89 -52.96 22.61
CA HIS A 470 -14.56 -52.82 21.20
C HIS A 470 -13.26 -53.54 20.80
N GLY A 471 -12.46 -54.01 21.76
CA GLY A 471 -11.21 -54.74 21.47
C GLY A 471 -10.06 -53.83 21.02
N VAL A 472 -10.23 -52.51 21.05
CA VAL A 472 -9.26 -51.50 20.62
C VAL A 472 -9.21 -50.34 21.60
N GLU A 473 -8.06 -49.66 21.64
CA GLU A 473 -7.87 -48.44 22.45
C GLU A 473 -8.72 -47.29 21.92
N LEU A 474 -9.08 -46.35 22.80
CA LEU A 474 -9.91 -45.19 22.45
C LEU A 474 -9.34 -44.39 21.27
N SER A 475 -8.01 -44.19 21.25
CA SER A 475 -7.30 -43.48 20.18
C SER A 475 -7.36 -44.17 18.81
N LYS A 476 -7.66 -45.48 18.78
CA LYS A 476 -7.72 -46.29 17.56
C LYS A 476 -9.15 -46.52 17.07
N LEU A 477 -10.15 -45.98 17.77
CA LEU A 477 -11.54 -46.06 17.31
C LEU A 477 -11.75 -45.19 16.07
N PRO A 478 -12.51 -45.67 15.07
CA PRO A 478 -12.74 -44.89 13.86
C PRO A 478 -13.64 -43.69 14.13
N MET A 479 -13.08 -42.49 13.97
CA MET A 479 -13.78 -41.21 14.08
C MET A 479 -14.44 -40.83 12.76
N TYR A 480 -15.70 -41.21 12.62
CA TYR A 480 -16.59 -40.79 11.53
C TYR A 480 -17.59 -39.76 12.04
N SER A 481 -18.29 -39.10 11.12
CA SER A 481 -19.28 -38.08 11.46
C SER A 481 -20.40 -38.56 12.40
N LEU A 482 -20.74 -39.86 12.32
CA LEU A 482 -21.76 -40.47 13.17
C LEU A 482 -21.21 -41.02 14.50
N THR A 483 -19.91 -41.30 14.59
CA THR A 483 -19.29 -41.92 15.79
C THR A 483 -18.57 -40.92 16.68
N VAL A 484 -18.26 -39.71 16.16
CA VAL A 484 -17.52 -38.67 16.89
C VAL A 484 -18.15 -38.30 18.24
N SER A 485 -19.48 -38.29 18.33
CA SER A 485 -20.18 -37.89 19.57
C SER A 485 -19.94 -38.89 20.70
N GLU A 486 -19.99 -40.19 20.41
CA GLU A 486 -19.72 -41.22 21.42
C GLU A 486 -18.22 -41.29 21.75
N ILE A 487 -17.34 -41.12 20.76
CA ILE A 487 -15.89 -41.06 21.00
C ILE A 487 -15.54 -39.87 21.90
N LEU A 488 -16.14 -38.70 21.64
CA LEU A 488 -16.02 -37.52 22.49
C LEU A 488 -16.52 -37.78 23.92
N ARG A 489 -17.68 -38.44 24.05
CA ARG A 489 -18.22 -38.82 25.36
C ARG A 489 -17.28 -39.76 26.12
N LEU A 490 -16.77 -40.81 25.46
CA LEU A 490 -15.82 -41.76 26.04
C LEU A 490 -14.50 -41.07 26.43
N HIS A 491 -14.02 -40.12 25.60
CA HIS A 491 -12.85 -39.29 25.90
C HIS A 491 -13.04 -38.49 27.19
N PHE A 492 -14.15 -37.76 27.32
CA PHE A 492 -14.43 -37.03 28.55
C PHE A 492 -14.62 -37.94 29.77
N LEU A 493 -15.28 -39.10 29.60
CA LEU A 493 -15.40 -40.10 30.68
C LEU A 493 -14.03 -40.65 31.10
N SER A 494 -13.08 -40.76 30.18
CA SER A 494 -11.72 -41.25 30.46
C SER A 494 -10.71 -40.16 30.89
N SER A 495 -11.07 -38.87 30.73
CA SER A 495 -10.21 -37.74 31.05
C SER A 495 -9.85 -37.71 32.54
N GLY A 496 -8.62 -37.35 32.91
CA GLY A 496 -8.15 -37.45 34.31
C GLY A 496 -7.93 -38.89 34.82
N ALA A 497 -7.79 -39.89 33.94
CA ALA A 497 -7.44 -41.24 34.34
C ALA A 497 -6.05 -41.32 35.01
N ARG A 498 -5.94 -42.17 36.04
CA ARG A 498 -4.69 -42.42 36.75
C ARG A 498 -3.74 -43.26 35.89
N ILE A 499 -2.52 -42.76 35.78
CA ILE A 499 -1.40 -43.44 35.14
C ILE A 499 -0.38 -43.86 36.18
N ASN A 500 0.49 -44.80 35.80
CA ASN A 500 1.59 -45.26 36.64
C ASN A 500 2.44 -44.10 37.20
N GLU A 501 3.05 -44.32 38.37
CA GLU A 501 3.82 -43.31 39.10
C GLU A 501 4.93 -42.65 38.27
N VAL A 502 5.62 -43.44 37.42
CA VAL A 502 6.67 -42.94 36.53
C VAL A 502 6.10 -41.93 35.53
N GLY A 503 4.97 -42.24 34.91
CA GLY A 503 4.30 -41.34 34.00
C GLY A 503 3.72 -40.11 34.71
N SER A 504 3.17 -40.28 35.92
CA SER A 504 2.67 -39.16 36.72
C SER A 504 3.80 -38.18 37.08
N ARG A 505 4.98 -38.69 37.47
CA ARG A 505 6.15 -37.86 37.78
C ARG A 505 6.67 -37.14 36.54
N TRP A 506 6.68 -37.83 35.40
CA TRP A 506 7.08 -37.23 34.13
C TRP A 506 6.12 -36.10 33.72
N ARG A 507 4.80 -36.33 33.78
CA ARG A 507 3.80 -35.28 33.50
C ARG A 507 3.96 -34.09 34.42
N PHE A 508 4.17 -34.33 35.71
CA PHE A 508 4.42 -33.25 36.67
C PHE A 508 5.66 -32.43 36.29
N GLN A 509 6.74 -33.07 35.84
CA GLN A 509 7.97 -32.38 35.47
C GLN A 509 7.87 -31.63 34.13
N GLN A 510 7.33 -32.26 33.08
CA GLN A 510 7.32 -31.72 31.72
C GLN A 510 6.12 -30.80 31.45
N ARG A 511 4.98 -31.03 32.10
CA ARG A 511 3.80 -30.17 31.97
C ARG A 511 3.69 -29.12 33.07
N GLY A 512 4.80 -28.78 33.72
CA GLY A 512 4.88 -27.67 34.68
C GLY A 512 3.98 -27.82 35.91
N GLY A 513 4.00 -28.98 36.55
CA GLY A 513 3.25 -29.28 37.78
C GLY A 513 1.90 -29.98 37.58
N TYR A 514 1.57 -30.36 36.34
CA TYR A 514 0.28 -30.98 36.00
C TYR A 514 0.03 -32.28 36.77
N THR A 515 -1.15 -32.37 37.38
CA THR A 515 -1.68 -33.59 38.00
C THR A 515 -2.93 -34.08 37.27
N HIS A 516 -3.38 -35.30 37.57
CA HIS A 516 -4.60 -35.85 36.98
C HIS A 516 -5.88 -35.16 37.48
N GLU A 517 -5.79 -34.39 38.57
CA GLU A 517 -6.88 -33.54 39.09
C GLU A 517 -7.06 -32.26 38.26
N ASP A 518 -5.98 -31.80 37.60
CA ASP A 518 -5.97 -30.57 36.79
C ASP A 518 -6.53 -30.78 35.37
N ASP A 519 -7.04 -31.97 35.05
CA ASP A 519 -7.54 -32.29 33.72
C ASP A 519 -8.82 -31.49 33.40
N PRO A 520 -8.83 -30.65 32.34
CA PRO A 520 -10.02 -29.87 31.98
C PRO A 520 -11.25 -30.73 31.68
N GLY A 521 -11.06 -31.93 31.15
CA GLY A 521 -12.15 -32.88 30.92
C GLY A 521 -12.70 -33.46 32.22
N LEU A 522 -11.87 -33.64 33.26
CA LEU A 522 -12.37 -33.96 34.60
C LEU A 522 -13.16 -32.78 35.18
N HIS A 523 -12.64 -31.56 35.06
CA HIS A 523 -13.33 -30.36 35.54
C HIS A 523 -14.69 -30.16 34.86
N LEU A 524 -14.79 -30.38 33.54
CA LEU A 524 -16.04 -30.28 32.81
C LEU A 524 -17.11 -31.24 33.36
N ARG A 525 -16.72 -32.46 33.74
CA ARG A 525 -17.65 -33.45 34.32
C ARG A 525 -18.14 -33.08 35.71
N LEU A 526 -17.31 -32.39 36.48
CA LEU A 526 -17.66 -31.92 37.82
C LEU A 526 -18.60 -30.71 37.74
N THR A 527 -18.34 -29.79 36.80
CA THR A 527 -19.09 -28.54 36.67
C THR A 527 -20.39 -28.70 35.88
N ASP A 528 -20.39 -29.49 34.81
CA ASP A 528 -21.54 -29.68 33.91
C ASP A 528 -21.76 -31.17 33.58
N PRO A 529 -22.27 -31.97 34.53
CA PRO A 529 -22.57 -33.38 34.30
C PRO A 529 -23.71 -33.59 33.30
N GLN A 530 -24.57 -32.59 33.10
CA GLN A 530 -25.69 -32.65 32.17
C GLN A 530 -25.19 -32.73 30.72
N LEU A 531 -24.11 -32.03 30.38
CA LEU A 531 -23.49 -32.09 29.06
C LEU A 531 -23.11 -33.52 28.65
N LEU A 532 -22.53 -34.30 29.57
CA LEU A 532 -22.19 -35.71 29.31
C LEU A 532 -23.43 -36.58 29.06
N TYR A 533 -24.51 -36.31 29.78
CA TYR A 533 -25.78 -37.00 29.57
C TYR A 533 -26.34 -36.66 28.18
N LEU A 534 -26.31 -35.38 27.79
CA LEU A 534 -26.75 -34.95 26.46
C LEU A 534 -25.94 -35.62 25.34
N LEU A 535 -24.62 -35.74 25.48
CA LEU A 535 -23.77 -36.46 24.53
C LEU A 535 -24.06 -37.96 24.43
N SER A 536 -24.72 -38.56 25.43
CA SER A 536 -25.14 -39.97 25.37
C SER A 536 -26.45 -40.21 24.62
N VAL A 537 -27.25 -39.16 24.42
CA VAL A 537 -28.59 -39.24 23.83
C VAL A 537 -28.65 -38.56 22.47
N TYR A 538 -27.98 -37.42 22.33
CA TYR A 538 -28.02 -36.57 21.15
C TYR A 538 -26.66 -36.51 20.43
N ASN A 539 -26.70 -36.19 19.15
CA ASN A 539 -25.47 -35.89 18.42
C ASN A 539 -24.94 -34.50 18.83
N VAL A 540 -23.62 -34.34 18.88
CA VAL A 540 -22.96 -33.06 19.24
C VAL A 540 -23.44 -31.87 18.39
N VAL A 541 -23.87 -32.11 17.16
CA VAL A 541 -24.39 -31.06 16.25
C VAL A 541 -25.74 -30.49 16.71
N GLU A 542 -26.50 -31.27 17.48
CA GLU A 542 -27.83 -30.90 17.97
C GLU A 542 -27.81 -30.08 19.26
N LEU A 543 -26.66 -30.04 19.94
CA LEU A 543 -26.45 -29.30 21.17
C LEU A 543 -26.57 -27.79 20.97
N ASN A 544 -26.76 -27.06 22.06
CA ASN A 544 -26.79 -25.61 22.04
C ASN A 544 -25.40 -25.04 21.75
N THR A 545 -25.36 -23.81 21.24
CA THR A 545 -24.09 -23.10 20.96
C THR A 545 -23.20 -23.01 22.19
N ASP A 546 -23.78 -22.80 23.37
CA ASP A 546 -23.07 -22.79 24.66
C ASP A 546 -22.33 -24.11 24.93
N ASP A 547 -23.05 -25.22 24.79
CA ASP A 547 -22.52 -26.57 25.01
C ASP A 547 -21.44 -26.93 23.98
N LYS A 548 -21.64 -26.56 22.72
CA LYS A 548 -20.64 -26.71 21.66
C LYS A 548 -19.35 -25.96 22.00
N LEU A 549 -19.45 -24.71 22.46
CA LEU A 549 -18.29 -23.91 22.84
C LEU A 549 -17.59 -24.46 24.08
N LYS A 550 -18.32 -24.91 25.10
CA LYS A 550 -17.73 -25.59 26.27
C LYS A 550 -16.92 -26.82 25.87
N ILE A 551 -17.44 -27.63 24.94
CA ILE A 551 -16.73 -28.81 24.40
C ILE A 551 -15.42 -28.38 23.72
N LEU A 552 -15.50 -27.41 22.80
CA LEU A 552 -14.32 -26.93 22.06
C LEU A 552 -13.27 -26.32 23.00
N ASN A 553 -13.70 -25.46 23.91
CA ASN A 553 -12.84 -24.83 24.91
C ASN A 553 -12.18 -25.87 25.82
N CYS A 554 -12.90 -26.93 26.22
CA CYS A 554 -12.34 -28.02 27.01
C CYS A 554 -11.24 -28.78 26.26
N LEU A 555 -11.48 -29.14 24.98
CA LEU A 555 -10.49 -29.86 24.17
C LEU A 555 -9.24 -29.00 23.92
N ILE A 556 -9.42 -27.70 23.63
CA ILE A 556 -8.31 -26.74 23.50
C ILE A 556 -7.54 -26.62 24.81
N SER A 557 -8.26 -26.49 25.93
CA SER A 557 -7.63 -26.43 27.26
C SER A 557 -6.82 -27.69 27.54
N GLN A 558 -7.31 -28.88 27.16
CA GLN A 558 -6.54 -30.13 27.28
C GLN A 558 -5.26 -30.08 26.45
N LEU A 559 -5.33 -29.65 25.18
CA LEU A 559 -4.14 -29.51 24.32
C LEU A 559 -3.08 -28.58 24.92
N LEU A 560 -3.49 -27.45 25.50
CA LEU A 560 -2.59 -26.49 26.15
C LEU A 560 -1.82 -27.05 27.35
N THR A 561 -2.25 -28.19 27.91
CA THR A 561 -1.53 -28.84 29.02
C THR A 561 -0.33 -29.68 28.58
N TYR A 562 -0.25 -30.09 27.31
CA TYR A 562 0.81 -31.00 26.83
C TYR A 562 2.16 -30.29 26.70
N ALA A 563 3.25 -31.03 26.92
CA ALA A 563 4.61 -30.48 26.94
C ALA A 563 4.98 -29.82 25.59
N ASP A 564 4.77 -30.50 24.47
CA ASP A 564 5.14 -29.97 23.15
C ASP A 564 4.40 -28.66 22.80
N VAL A 565 3.13 -28.54 23.22
CA VAL A 565 2.33 -27.32 23.03
C VAL A 565 2.88 -26.19 23.88
N ARG A 566 3.28 -26.48 25.13
CA ARG A 566 3.89 -25.51 26.04
C ARG A 566 5.26 -25.05 25.55
N ASP A 567 6.09 -25.96 25.05
CA ASP A 567 7.40 -25.63 24.49
C ASP A 567 7.27 -24.65 23.30
N ILE A 568 6.28 -24.86 22.44
CA ILE A 568 5.98 -23.94 21.33
C ILE A 568 5.54 -22.56 21.85
N ILE A 569 4.76 -22.51 22.93
CA ILE A 569 4.37 -21.24 23.56
C ILE A 569 5.60 -20.54 24.13
N GLU A 570 6.45 -21.25 24.86
CA GLU A 570 7.67 -20.70 25.47
C GLU A 570 8.66 -20.20 24.41
N GLU A 571 8.90 -20.98 23.35
CA GLU A 571 9.76 -20.58 22.22
C GLU A 571 9.24 -19.30 21.55
N ARG A 572 7.93 -19.21 21.31
CA ARG A 572 7.32 -18.01 20.71
C ARG A 572 7.39 -16.81 21.65
N LEU A 573 7.16 -17.00 22.94
CA LEU A 573 7.29 -15.92 23.93
C LEU A 573 8.73 -15.39 23.98
N GLU A 574 9.71 -16.26 23.92
CA GLU A 574 11.12 -15.87 23.89
C GLU A 574 11.49 -15.17 22.58
N SER A 575 11.01 -15.69 21.44
CA SER A 575 11.16 -15.03 20.14
C SER A 575 10.54 -13.63 20.14
N VAL A 576 9.35 -13.45 20.71
CA VAL A 576 8.70 -12.13 20.83
C VAL A 576 9.52 -11.18 21.70
N LYS A 577 10.10 -11.64 22.81
CA LYS A 577 10.99 -10.80 23.64
C LYS A 577 12.22 -10.37 22.86
N GLN A 578 12.86 -11.30 22.15
CA GLN A 578 14.03 -11.01 21.33
C GLN A 578 13.69 -10.04 20.19
N ASN A 579 12.60 -10.26 19.47
CA ASN A 579 12.13 -9.38 18.39
C ASN A 579 11.79 -7.98 18.90
N LYS A 580 11.21 -7.85 20.10
CA LYS A 580 10.99 -6.54 20.76
C LYS A 580 12.30 -5.83 21.08
N LEU A 581 13.32 -6.56 21.56
CA LEU A 581 14.64 -5.99 21.84
C LEU A 581 15.35 -5.56 20.54
N ASP A 582 15.28 -6.38 19.50
CA ASP A 582 15.84 -6.09 18.18
C ASP A 582 15.14 -4.90 17.51
N LEU A 583 13.82 -4.77 17.68
CA LEU A 583 13.06 -3.62 17.21
C LEU A 583 13.50 -2.35 17.93
N LYS A 584 13.67 -2.40 19.26
CA LYS A 584 14.11 -1.25 20.06
C LYS A 584 15.53 -0.82 19.70
N THR A 585 16.45 -1.76 19.48
CA THR A 585 17.82 -1.45 19.05
C THR A 585 17.86 -0.89 17.64
N ALA A 586 17.07 -1.44 16.71
CA ALA A 586 16.95 -0.91 15.35
C ALA A 586 16.38 0.52 15.36
N GLN A 587 15.33 0.78 16.14
CA GLN A 587 14.76 2.13 16.28
C GLN A 587 15.76 3.13 16.89
N PHE A 588 16.56 2.69 17.86
CA PHE A 588 17.61 3.53 18.44
C PHE A 588 18.72 3.85 17.44
N ALA A 589 19.19 2.84 16.69
CA ALA A 589 20.17 3.02 15.63
C ALA A 589 19.66 3.97 14.55
N GLU A 590 18.40 3.87 14.17
CA GLU A 590 17.78 4.76 13.20
C GLU A 590 17.67 6.20 13.71
N LYS A 591 17.28 6.40 14.98
CA LYS A 591 17.29 7.74 15.60
C LYS A 591 18.68 8.36 15.59
N LYS A 592 19.71 7.59 15.92
CA LYS A 592 21.11 8.05 15.88
C LYS A 592 21.54 8.42 14.47
N ARG A 593 21.24 7.57 13.48
CA ARG A 593 21.53 7.81 12.07
C ARG A 593 20.82 9.06 11.54
N CYS A 594 19.53 9.24 11.84
CA CYS A 594 18.78 10.44 11.47
C CYS A 594 19.43 11.71 12.06
N ALA A 595 19.88 11.66 13.32
CA ALA A 595 20.60 12.78 13.93
C ALA A 595 21.93 13.08 13.22
N GLU A 596 22.70 12.06 12.87
CA GLU A 596 23.96 12.20 12.10
C GLU A 596 23.73 12.81 10.71
N VAL A 597 22.69 12.37 10.00
CA VAL A 597 22.30 12.93 8.69
C VAL A 597 21.89 14.40 8.82
N VAL A 598 21.13 14.76 9.86
CA VAL A 598 20.74 16.16 10.11
C VAL A 598 21.98 17.02 10.40
N LEU A 599 22.92 16.53 11.21
CA LEU A 599 24.17 17.22 11.48
C LEU A 599 25.02 17.38 10.21
N ALA A 600 25.15 16.33 9.39
CA ALA A 600 25.88 16.37 8.11
C ALA A 600 25.26 17.39 7.14
N LYS A 601 23.93 17.39 6.99
CA LYS A 601 23.21 18.40 6.18
C LYS A 601 23.42 19.82 6.72
N SER A 602 23.48 20.00 8.04
CA SER A 602 23.73 21.33 8.62
C SER A 602 25.15 21.84 8.35
N LYS A 603 26.16 20.97 8.37
CA LYS A 603 27.56 21.32 8.05
C LYS A 603 27.71 21.71 6.59
N ILE A 604 27.18 20.91 5.67
CA ILE A 604 27.23 21.19 4.22
C ILE A 604 26.46 22.47 3.88
N LYS A 605 25.37 22.75 4.58
CA LYS A 605 24.62 24.01 4.40
C LYS A 605 25.41 25.24 4.87
N ILE A 606 26.31 25.09 5.84
CA ILE A 606 27.24 26.16 6.27
C ILE A 606 28.36 26.31 5.22
N GLU A 607 28.84 25.22 4.63
CA GLU A 607 29.86 25.22 3.56
C GLU A 607 29.32 25.72 2.21
N MET A 608 28.01 25.59 1.94
CA MET A 608 27.33 26.15 0.77
C MET A 608 27.45 27.67 0.64
N ASP A 609 27.68 28.39 1.74
CA ASP A 609 27.96 29.84 1.72
C ASP A 609 29.35 30.16 1.11
N ILE A 610 30.19 29.14 0.85
CA ILE A 610 31.58 29.25 0.38
C ILE A 610 31.78 28.63 -1.03
N GLU A 611 31.19 27.46 -1.33
CA GLU A 611 31.30 26.80 -2.66
C GLU A 611 29.96 26.18 -3.13
N SER A 612 29.32 26.77 -4.15
CA SER A 612 27.89 26.51 -4.45
C SER A 612 27.58 25.23 -5.22
N ARG A 613 28.56 24.62 -5.89
CA ARG A 613 28.34 23.52 -6.86
C ARG A 613 28.79 22.14 -6.37
N ILE A 614 29.75 22.08 -5.45
CA ILE A 614 30.22 20.82 -4.84
C ILE A 614 29.29 20.43 -3.68
N ALA A 615 28.92 21.40 -2.83
CA ALA A 615 28.03 21.19 -1.69
C ALA A 615 26.60 20.76 -2.10
N THR A 616 26.13 21.14 -3.29
CA THR A 616 24.82 20.69 -3.81
C THR A 616 24.83 19.21 -4.22
N LEU A 617 25.91 18.73 -4.84
CA LEU A 617 26.09 17.31 -5.20
C LEU A 617 26.26 16.43 -3.95
N GLU A 618 26.99 16.88 -2.94
CA GLU A 618 27.14 16.15 -1.67
C GLU A 618 25.83 16.06 -0.89
N LEU A 619 25.01 17.11 -0.91
CA LEU A 619 23.70 17.11 -0.27
C LEU A 619 22.72 16.13 -0.94
N GLU A 620 22.76 16.03 -2.27
CA GLU A 620 22.01 15.02 -3.03
C GLU A 620 22.49 13.60 -2.73
N LYS A 621 23.81 13.37 -2.61
CA LYS A 621 24.38 12.06 -2.25
C LYS A 621 23.92 11.60 -0.87
N ILE A 622 24.01 12.47 0.14
CA ILE A 622 23.53 12.19 1.51
C ILE A 622 22.02 11.95 1.53
N GLN A 623 21.24 12.66 0.71
CA GLN A 623 19.80 12.44 0.61
C GLN A 623 19.47 11.07 0.00
N LYS A 624 20.21 10.65 -1.04
CA LYS A 624 20.06 9.34 -1.69
C LYS A 624 20.45 8.21 -0.73
N GLU A 625 21.60 8.31 -0.08
CA GLU A 625 22.04 7.34 0.95
C GLU A 625 21.07 7.28 2.13
N SER A 626 20.58 8.43 2.60
CA SER A 626 19.61 8.50 3.68
C SER A 626 18.31 7.76 3.34
N SER A 627 17.83 7.90 2.11
CA SER A 627 16.64 7.21 1.60
C SER A 627 16.84 5.70 1.41
N LYS A 628 18.04 5.26 0.98
CA LYS A 628 18.38 3.83 0.86
C LYS A 628 18.37 3.16 2.23
N HIS A 629 19.02 3.76 3.21
CA HIS A 629 19.05 3.25 4.58
C HIS A 629 17.69 3.29 5.27
N GLN A 630 16.84 4.29 4.97
CA GLN A 630 15.47 4.31 5.47
C GLN A 630 14.65 3.13 4.92
N ALA A 631 14.78 2.83 3.63
CA ALA A 631 14.12 1.67 3.02
C ALA A 631 14.65 0.33 3.57
N GLU A 632 15.95 0.24 3.88
CA GLU A 632 16.54 -0.93 4.55
C GLU A 632 16.03 -1.10 5.98
N PHE A 633 15.89 -0.01 6.73
CA PHE A 633 15.29 -0.01 8.06
C PHE A 633 13.82 -0.45 8.02
N GLU A 634 13.02 0.10 7.11
CA GLU A 634 11.62 -0.28 6.91
C GLU A 634 11.49 -1.78 6.59
N LYS A 635 12.32 -2.31 5.70
CA LYS A 635 12.38 -3.76 5.42
C LYS A 635 12.78 -4.58 6.64
N LYS A 636 13.73 -4.10 7.45
CA LYS A 636 14.17 -4.78 8.68
C LYS A 636 13.06 -4.81 9.72
N VAL A 637 12.34 -3.70 9.90
CA VAL A 637 11.17 -3.62 10.79
C VAL A 637 10.04 -4.52 10.29
N GLU A 638 9.73 -4.51 9.00
CA GLU A 638 8.71 -5.37 8.42
C GLU A 638 9.03 -6.86 8.61
N LYS A 639 10.31 -7.24 8.50
CA LYS A 639 10.77 -8.61 8.77
C LYS A 639 10.60 -9.00 10.23
N LEU A 640 10.89 -8.10 11.18
CA LEU A 640 10.73 -8.33 12.62
C LEU A 640 9.26 -8.38 13.07
N ILE A 641 8.36 -7.72 12.35
CA ILE A 641 6.91 -7.77 12.64
C ILE A 641 6.28 -9.05 12.10
N LYS A 642 6.81 -9.61 11.00
CA LYS A 642 6.32 -10.83 10.36
C LYS A 642 6.89 -12.12 10.96
N SER A 643 7.98 -12.03 11.73
CA SER A 643 8.57 -13.15 12.47
C SER A 643 7.96 -13.28 13.85
#